data_AF-A0A533XPA7-F1
#
_entry.id   AF-A0A533XPA7-F1
#
_cell.length_a   1.000
_cell.length_b   1.000
_cell.length_c   1.000
_cell.angle_alpha   90.00
_cell.angle_beta   90.00
_cell.angle_gamma   90.00
#
_symmetry.space_group_name_H-M   'P 1'
#
loop_
_entity.id
_entity.type
_entity.pdbx_description
1 polymer ?
#
loop_
_entity_poly.entity_id
_entity_poly.type
_entity_poly.pdbx_seq_one_letter_code
_entity_poly.pdbx_strand_id
1 'polypeptide(L)'
;MNALHHIRTAPQTCLVTSIAALMQRLLPVTTFTRTILQFRVRGTIEREVLTGGLLRLGYHRVSVVEIPGEFSIRGGIVDIFSTAYVDPLRVEFLGETVDSLRLFDPATQKSTAKLDRAVVLPAREYLRAEASPDALAPIPVDAEWRAPDLYSDMDTLFDYFTEQPVLVLDQPAALTGACGDLWSKIDDGYLRHADRESVVPYPSPERLFLSWPELMHRTNGWATLALEPLMASDASWNPVQTFPAQAPSSAGLGARGMPFSQTLAIMDRLREECRVVLVARSRGQVDRLLALLREHDVPAMEWTVGAWTASSKTRAPFYLLHGDLSAGFLAPDLRLAVLTEEELFAKGARHKPQVKSKAATFLSSLEDLNVGDYVVHVQHGIAKYQGLKRLSVQDFDSDYLILEFAGGDKLYVPLDRLNQVQRYRGAEGEALRMDRLGGTSWARTTARVKQGIEEMAQELVELYANREVIHRTEYGMDSTLTHEFEAAFEYEETPDQLHAVEDIKRDMESPKPMDRLVCGDVGYGKTEVAMRAAFKAVEDNRQVAVLVPTTLLAQQHYENFAQRFAPFPARVAMLSRFQTAKEIMAVLRDLAAGTVDVVIGTHRLLQKDVEFRNLGLVIIDEEQWFGVRHKERLKQLRTQVDVLTLTATPIPRTLQMAMSGVRDLSVIDTPPTGRLAIRSQTLRFNQTVIREAIIRELGRGGQVFFVHNRV
;
A
#
# COMPACT_ATOMS: atom_id res chain seq x y z
N MET A 1 -21.72 -9.79 0.68
CA MET A 1 -22.60 -9.48 1.85
C MET A 1 -22.94 -8.01 2.03
N ASN A 2 -21.99 -7.09 2.28
CA ASN A 2 -22.33 -5.66 2.51
C ASN A 2 -23.16 -5.03 1.37
N ALA A 3 -22.76 -5.26 0.11
CA ALA A 3 -23.53 -4.79 -1.05
C ALA A 3 -24.97 -5.31 -1.05
N LEU A 4 -25.19 -6.60 -0.74
CA LEU A 4 -26.51 -7.21 -0.65
C LEU A 4 -27.36 -6.59 0.46
N HIS A 5 -26.75 -6.27 1.61
CA HIS A 5 -27.41 -5.55 2.69
C HIS A 5 -27.80 -4.14 2.29
N HIS A 6 -26.92 -3.42 1.58
CA HIS A 6 -27.18 -2.06 1.11
C HIS A 6 -28.33 -2.03 0.09
N ILE A 7 -28.34 -2.93 -0.89
CA ILE A 7 -29.43 -3.04 -1.88
C ILE A 7 -30.79 -3.19 -1.18
N ARG A 8 -30.84 -3.98 -0.09
CA ARG A 8 -32.05 -4.23 0.69
C ARG A 8 -32.51 -3.07 1.57
N THR A 9 -31.60 -2.19 1.97
CA THR A 9 -31.85 -1.15 2.99
C THR A 9 -31.86 0.26 2.43
N ALA A 10 -31.28 0.48 1.25
CA ALA A 10 -31.19 1.77 0.59
C ALA A 10 -31.92 1.73 -0.77
N PRO A 11 -33.13 2.33 -0.88
CA PRO A 11 -33.95 2.23 -2.10
C PRO A 11 -33.35 2.94 -3.31
N GLN A 12 -32.45 3.92 -3.12
CA GLN A 12 -31.72 4.61 -4.19
C GLN A 12 -30.31 4.03 -4.40
N THR A 13 -30.21 2.70 -4.57
CA THR A 13 -28.93 2.04 -4.80
C THR A 13 -28.59 1.94 -6.29
N CYS A 14 -27.45 2.49 -6.70
CA CYS A 14 -26.81 2.16 -7.97
C CYS A 14 -25.77 1.07 -7.73
N LEU A 15 -25.88 -0.06 -8.45
CA LEU A 15 -24.97 -1.19 -8.32
C LEU A 15 -24.22 -1.40 -9.64
N VAL A 16 -22.89 -1.27 -9.60
CA VAL A 16 -22.00 -1.72 -10.67
C VAL A 16 -21.53 -3.13 -10.32
N THR A 17 -21.76 -4.09 -11.23
CA THR A 17 -21.37 -5.49 -11.02
C THR A 17 -20.72 -6.06 -12.28
N SER A 18 -20.04 -7.19 -12.13
CA SER A 18 -19.47 -7.94 -13.25
C SER A 18 -20.44 -9.01 -13.72
N ILE A 19 -20.25 -9.47 -14.95
CA ILE A 19 -21.06 -10.57 -15.48
C ILE A 19 -20.92 -11.86 -14.65
N ALA A 20 -19.73 -12.12 -14.10
CA ALA A 20 -19.49 -13.28 -13.24
C ALA A 20 -20.32 -13.24 -11.96
N ALA A 21 -20.36 -12.09 -11.30
CA ALA A 21 -21.17 -11.92 -10.09
C ALA A 21 -22.68 -11.89 -10.40
N LEU A 22 -23.07 -11.41 -11.58
CA LEU A 22 -24.47 -11.42 -12.03
C LEU A 22 -24.98 -12.83 -12.36
N MET A 23 -24.12 -13.68 -12.94
CA MET A 23 -24.44 -15.07 -13.25
C MET A 23 -24.53 -15.92 -11.97
N GLN A 24 -23.75 -15.62 -10.94
CA GLN A 24 -23.72 -16.44 -9.73
C GLN A 24 -25.04 -16.34 -8.94
N ARG A 25 -25.60 -17.50 -8.59
CA ARG A 25 -26.70 -17.62 -7.63
C ARG A 25 -26.16 -17.44 -6.22
N LEU A 26 -26.94 -16.80 -5.37
CA LEU A 26 -26.58 -16.33 -4.04
C LEU A 26 -27.40 -17.05 -2.96
N LEU A 27 -26.95 -16.88 -1.72
CA LEU A 27 -27.71 -17.21 -0.51
C LEU A 27 -29.15 -16.67 -0.63
N PRO A 28 -30.18 -17.41 -0.21
CA PRO A 28 -31.55 -16.90 -0.23
C PRO A 28 -31.73 -15.62 0.58
N VAL A 29 -32.47 -14.65 0.05
CA VAL A 29 -32.74 -13.34 0.66
C VAL A 29 -33.36 -13.50 2.04
N THR A 30 -34.25 -14.48 2.20
CA THR A 30 -34.89 -14.80 3.48
C THR A 30 -33.88 -15.31 4.51
N THR A 31 -33.00 -16.22 4.11
CA THR A 31 -31.92 -16.75 4.95
C THR A 31 -30.92 -15.65 5.30
N PHE A 32 -30.47 -14.87 4.32
CA PHE A 32 -29.58 -13.74 4.53
C PHE A 32 -30.16 -12.76 5.56
N THR A 33 -31.39 -12.30 5.35
CA THR A 33 -32.04 -11.31 6.23
C THR A 33 -32.23 -11.84 7.65
N ARG A 34 -32.60 -13.11 7.80
CA ARG A 34 -32.81 -13.75 9.12
C ARG A 34 -31.51 -13.93 9.91
N THR A 35 -30.39 -14.07 9.22
CA THR A 35 -29.09 -14.39 9.83
C THR A 35 -28.28 -13.16 10.24
N ILE A 36 -28.75 -11.95 9.92
CA ILE A 36 -28.14 -10.70 10.39
C ILE A 36 -28.32 -10.58 11.90
N LEU A 37 -27.21 -10.55 12.64
CA LEU A 37 -27.25 -10.28 14.07
C LEU A 37 -27.40 -8.78 14.30
N GLN A 38 -28.32 -8.40 15.18
CA GLN A 38 -28.58 -7.01 15.51
C GLN A 38 -28.23 -6.75 16.97
N PHE A 39 -27.50 -5.66 17.20
CA PHE A 39 -27.11 -5.18 18.50
C PHE A 39 -27.74 -3.83 18.77
N ARG A 40 -28.14 -3.62 20.02
CA ARG A 40 -28.60 -2.33 20.52
C ARG A 40 -28.07 -2.15 21.93
N VAL A 41 -27.64 -0.93 22.26
CA VAL A 41 -27.27 -0.57 23.63
C VAL A 41 -28.45 -0.86 24.58
N ARG A 42 -28.17 -1.50 25.71
CA ARG A 42 -29.14 -2.07 26.68
C ARG A 42 -29.93 -3.29 26.18
N GLY A 43 -29.63 -3.82 25.00
CA GLY A 43 -30.15 -5.11 24.56
C GLY A 43 -29.51 -6.26 25.35
N THR A 44 -30.24 -7.37 25.48
CA THR A 44 -29.75 -8.59 26.16
C THR A 44 -29.43 -9.68 25.16
N ILE A 45 -28.23 -10.24 25.22
CA ILE A 45 -27.84 -11.41 24.44
C ILE A 45 -26.84 -12.26 25.23
N GLU A 46 -27.13 -13.55 25.35
CA GLU A 46 -26.24 -14.52 25.99
C GLU A 46 -24.98 -14.70 25.12
N ARG A 47 -23.80 -14.68 25.75
CA ARG A 47 -22.52 -14.66 25.03
C ARG A 47 -22.23 -15.99 24.33
N GLU A 48 -22.65 -17.09 24.93
CA GLU A 48 -22.56 -18.45 24.39
C GLU A 48 -23.38 -18.55 23.09
N VAL A 49 -24.60 -17.99 23.10
CA VAL A 49 -25.47 -17.90 21.92
C VAL A 49 -24.85 -17.02 20.84
N LEU A 50 -24.28 -15.86 21.21
CA LEU A 50 -23.56 -14.98 20.29
C LEU A 50 -22.36 -15.69 19.65
N THR A 51 -21.55 -16.38 20.45
CA THR A 51 -20.36 -17.10 19.98
C THR A 51 -20.74 -18.20 19.00
N GLY A 52 -21.75 -19.01 19.33
CA GLY A 52 -22.29 -20.02 18.42
C GLY A 52 -22.85 -19.41 17.14
N GLY A 53 -23.57 -18.28 17.24
CA GLY A 53 -24.07 -17.53 16.10
C GLY A 53 -22.96 -17.05 15.17
N LEU A 54 -21.90 -16.45 15.69
CA LEU A 54 -20.76 -15.97 14.90
C LEU A 54 -20.05 -17.12 14.16
N LEU A 55 -19.80 -18.25 14.83
CA LEU A 55 -19.18 -19.41 14.20
C LEU A 55 -20.04 -19.97 13.06
N ARG A 56 -21.37 -20.04 13.24
CA ARG A 56 -22.30 -20.48 12.19
C ARG A 56 -22.38 -19.52 10.99
N LEU A 57 -22.13 -18.24 11.23
CA LEU A 57 -22.02 -17.20 10.21
C LEU A 57 -20.68 -17.23 9.45
N GLY A 58 -19.78 -18.14 9.80
CA GLY A 58 -18.47 -18.31 9.16
C GLY A 58 -17.38 -17.43 9.76
N TYR A 59 -17.58 -16.88 10.95
CA TYR A 59 -16.53 -16.14 11.65
C TYR A 59 -15.50 -17.08 12.29
N HIS A 60 -14.27 -16.59 12.41
CA HIS A 60 -13.17 -17.31 13.05
C HIS A 60 -12.74 -16.63 14.35
N ARG A 61 -12.59 -17.42 15.43
CA ARG A 61 -12.15 -16.91 16.72
C ARG A 61 -10.63 -16.72 16.74
N VAL A 62 -10.20 -15.52 17.10
CA VAL A 62 -8.79 -15.12 17.18
C VAL A 62 -8.49 -14.43 18.52
N SER A 63 -7.21 -14.23 18.83
CA SER A 63 -6.79 -13.49 20.01
C SER A 63 -6.98 -11.98 19.84
N VAL A 64 -6.66 -11.44 18.67
CA VAL A 64 -6.79 -10.03 18.26
C VAL A 64 -7.51 -9.97 16.92
N VAL A 65 -8.48 -9.06 16.79
CA VAL A 65 -9.24 -8.88 15.55
C VAL A 65 -8.53 -7.89 14.65
N GLU A 66 -8.23 -8.32 13.42
CA GLU A 66 -7.51 -7.50 12.44
C GLU A 66 -8.24 -7.39 11.11
N ILE A 67 -8.98 -8.43 10.68
CA ILE A 67 -9.56 -8.52 9.34
C ILE A 67 -11.04 -8.95 9.36
N PRO A 68 -11.83 -8.63 8.31
CA PRO A 68 -13.22 -9.06 8.24
C PRO A 68 -13.38 -10.58 8.34
N GLY A 69 -14.40 -11.03 9.08
CA GLY A 69 -14.66 -12.45 9.36
C GLY A 69 -14.01 -12.97 10.64
N GLU A 70 -13.32 -12.12 11.41
CA GLU A 70 -12.74 -12.47 12.71
C GLU A 70 -13.56 -11.96 13.89
N PHE A 71 -13.45 -12.67 15.01
CA PHE A 71 -13.91 -12.17 16.30
C PHE A 71 -13.01 -12.61 17.46
N SER A 72 -12.99 -11.84 18.55
CA SER A 72 -12.29 -12.18 19.78
C SER A 72 -13.18 -11.95 20.99
N ILE A 73 -12.90 -12.65 22.09
CA ILE A 73 -13.61 -12.51 23.35
C ILE A 73 -12.59 -12.29 24.47
N ARG A 74 -12.73 -11.18 25.19
CA ARG A 74 -11.85 -10.79 26.29
C ARG A 74 -12.70 -10.29 27.47
N GLY A 75 -12.99 -11.18 28.42
CA GLY A 75 -13.83 -10.85 29.57
C GLY A 75 -15.24 -10.44 29.14
N GLY A 76 -15.63 -9.20 29.45
CA GLY A 76 -16.90 -8.60 29.03
C GLY A 76 -16.90 -7.99 27.62
N ILE A 77 -15.81 -8.13 26.85
CA ILE A 77 -15.68 -7.50 25.54
C ILE A 77 -15.70 -8.55 24.44
N VAL A 78 -16.48 -8.30 23.40
CA VAL A 78 -16.48 -9.09 22.16
C VAL A 78 -16.16 -8.15 21.00
N ASP A 79 -15.02 -8.37 20.36
CA ASP A 79 -14.62 -7.64 19.16
C ASP A 79 -14.98 -8.47 17.92
N ILE A 80 -15.59 -7.85 16.91
CA ILE A 80 -16.14 -8.53 15.73
C ILE A 80 -15.86 -7.67 14.50
N PHE A 81 -15.18 -8.21 13.49
CA PHE A 81 -14.99 -7.49 12.23
C PHE A 81 -16.01 -7.94 11.18
N SER A 82 -17.12 -7.21 11.09
CA SER A 82 -18.12 -7.43 10.05
C SER A 82 -17.87 -6.58 8.81
N THR A 83 -18.21 -7.14 7.64
CA THR A 83 -18.16 -6.40 6.36
C THR A 83 -19.18 -5.27 6.29
N ALA A 84 -20.11 -5.17 7.24
CA ALA A 84 -21.01 -4.03 7.39
C ALA A 84 -20.29 -2.69 7.62
N TYR A 85 -19.06 -2.75 8.16
CA TYR A 85 -18.29 -1.60 8.58
C TYR A 85 -16.90 -1.60 7.98
N VAL A 86 -16.31 -0.41 7.87
CA VAL A 86 -14.90 -0.24 7.47
C VAL A 86 -13.95 -0.64 8.60
N ASP A 87 -14.33 -0.32 9.84
CA ASP A 87 -13.57 -0.64 11.05
C ASP A 87 -14.35 -1.68 11.90
N PRO A 88 -13.68 -2.55 12.68
CA PRO A 88 -14.32 -3.57 13.50
C PRO A 88 -15.18 -2.99 14.64
N LEU A 89 -16.18 -3.77 15.04
CA LEU A 89 -17.14 -3.48 16.10
C LEU A 89 -16.66 -4.09 17.43
N ARG A 90 -16.57 -3.26 18.47
CA ARG A 90 -16.40 -3.65 19.86
C ARG A 90 -17.74 -3.61 20.59
N VAL A 91 -18.16 -4.76 21.12
CA VAL A 91 -19.36 -4.93 21.93
C VAL A 91 -18.95 -5.15 23.38
N GLU A 92 -19.24 -4.17 24.24
CA GLU A 92 -18.95 -4.25 25.67
C GLU A 92 -20.20 -4.72 26.41
N PHE A 93 -20.05 -5.71 27.28
CA PHE A 93 -21.11 -6.35 28.05
C PHE A 93 -20.96 -6.07 29.55
N LEU A 94 -22.10 -5.83 30.20
CA LEU A 94 -22.27 -5.91 31.65
C LEU A 94 -23.21 -7.09 31.96
N GLY A 95 -22.65 -8.22 32.36
CA GLY A 95 -23.38 -9.49 32.40
C GLY A 95 -23.79 -9.93 30.98
N GLU A 96 -25.09 -10.07 30.75
CA GLU A 96 -25.68 -10.40 29.43
C GLU A 96 -26.23 -9.17 28.70
N THR A 97 -26.09 -7.98 29.29
CA THR A 97 -26.60 -6.74 28.70
C THR A 97 -25.48 -6.02 27.96
N VAL A 98 -25.76 -5.57 26.73
CA VAL A 98 -24.84 -4.73 25.94
C VAL A 98 -24.76 -3.35 26.60
N ASP A 99 -23.62 -3.02 27.18
CA ASP A 99 -23.34 -1.73 27.81
C ASP A 99 -22.98 -0.66 26.76
N SER A 100 -22.06 -0.99 25.83
CA SER A 100 -21.63 -0.04 24.80
C SER A 100 -21.25 -0.72 23.48
N LEU A 101 -21.49 -0.02 22.36
CA LEU A 101 -21.10 -0.43 21.02
C LEU A 101 -20.16 0.63 20.44
N ARG A 102 -18.99 0.22 19.97
CA ARG A 102 -17.99 1.14 19.43
C ARG A 102 -17.31 0.57 18.20
N LEU A 103 -16.98 1.42 17.23
CA LEU A 103 -15.97 1.09 16.24
C LEU A 103 -14.58 1.28 16.87
N PHE A 104 -13.60 0.52 16.42
CA PHE A 104 -12.21 0.68 16.86
C PHE A 104 -11.24 0.48 15.71
N ASP A 105 -10.06 1.10 15.80
CA ASP A 105 -9.04 0.94 14.78
C ASP A 105 -8.30 -0.41 14.98
N PRO A 106 -8.23 -1.30 13.97
CA PRO A 106 -7.64 -2.63 14.13
C PRO A 106 -6.12 -2.60 14.35
N ALA A 107 -5.41 -1.54 13.97
CA ALA A 107 -3.98 -1.43 14.19
C ALA A 107 -3.68 -0.94 15.62
N THR A 108 -4.39 0.09 16.09
CA THR A 108 -4.13 0.67 17.43
C THR A 108 -4.94 0.01 18.54
N GLN A 109 -5.97 -0.77 18.21
CA GLN A 109 -6.94 -1.40 19.11
C GLN A 109 -7.74 -0.39 19.97
N LYS A 110 -7.68 0.91 19.62
CA LYS A 110 -8.37 2.01 20.31
C LYS A 110 -9.73 2.29 19.67
N SER A 111 -10.74 2.51 20.50
CA SER A 111 -12.08 2.89 20.04
C SER A 111 -12.08 4.26 19.36
N THR A 112 -12.87 4.38 18.29
CA THR A 112 -12.94 5.57 17.43
C THR A 112 -14.31 6.24 17.51
N ALA A 113 -15.39 5.51 17.25
CA ALA A 113 -16.75 6.05 17.22
C ALA A 113 -17.72 5.21 18.08
N LYS A 114 -18.67 5.86 18.76
CA LYS A 114 -19.75 5.17 19.50
C LYS A 114 -20.97 4.97 18.59
N LEU A 115 -21.67 3.85 18.78
CA LEU A 115 -22.90 3.50 18.07
C LEU A 115 -24.02 3.19 19.07
N ASP A 116 -25.26 3.53 18.71
CA ASP A 116 -26.45 3.13 19.49
C ASP A 116 -26.98 1.75 19.07
N ARG A 117 -26.74 1.40 17.80
CA ARG A 117 -27.15 0.15 17.17
C ARG A 117 -26.06 -0.31 16.22
N ALA A 118 -25.90 -1.63 16.10
CA ALA A 118 -24.99 -2.22 15.15
C ALA A 118 -25.59 -3.50 14.54
N VAL A 119 -25.09 -3.89 13.37
CA VAL A 119 -25.45 -5.14 12.70
C VAL A 119 -24.19 -5.92 12.38
N VAL A 120 -24.26 -7.24 12.46
CA VAL A 120 -23.19 -8.14 12.02
C VAL A 120 -23.77 -9.02 10.92
N LEU A 121 -23.23 -8.84 9.72
CA LEU A 121 -23.59 -9.62 8.53
C LEU A 121 -22.86 -10.98 8.56
N PRO A 122 -23.37 -11.99 7.85
CA PRO A 122 -22.62 -13.23 7.62
C PRO A 122 -21.23 -12.97 7.03
N ALA A 123 -20.23 -13.75 7.46
CA ALA A 123 -18.88 -13.70 6.91
C ALA A 123 -18.75 -14.56 5.64
N ARG A 124 -19.61 -15.57 5.49
CA ARG A 124 -19.63 -16.51 4.36
C ARG A 124 -21.03 -16.68 3.79
N GLU A 125 -21.13 -17.22 2.58
CA GLU A 125 -22.43 -17.53 1.94
C GLU A 125 -22.93 -18.93 2.31
N TYR A 126 -22.03 -19.82 2.74
CA TYR A 126 -22.36 -21.12 3.30
C TYR A 126 -22.52 -20.99 4.83
N LEU A 127 -23.73 -21.18 5.34
CA LEU A 127 -24.06 -21.00 6.76
C LEU A 127 -24.37 -22.34 7.41
N ARG A 128 -23.82 -22.61 8.61
CA ARG A 128 -24.16 -23.86 9.32
C ARG A 128 -25.52 -23.74 10.01
N ALA A 129 -26.37 -24.74 9.83
CA ALA A 129 -27.61 -24.87 10.58
C ALA A 129 -27.32 -25.14 12.07
N GLU A 130 -28.16 -24.60 12.95
CA GLU A 130 -28.00 -24.75 14.42
C GLU A 130 -28.06 -26.21 14.88
N ALA A 131 -28.84 -27.05 14.20
CA ALA A 131 -28.98 -28.48 14.50
C ALA A 131 -27.88 -29.37 13.88
N SER A 132 -26.89 -28.81 13.18
CA SER A 132 -25.83 -29.59 12.52
C SER A 132 -24.86 -30.21 13.56
N PRO A 133 -24.47 -31.49 13.43
CA PRO A 133 -23.45 -32.12 14.31
C PRO A 133 -22.14 -31.33 14.36
N ASP A 134 -21.78 -30.75 13.22
CA ASP A 134 -20.55 -29.96 13.04
C ASP A 134 -20.78 -28.44 13.13
N ALA A 135 -21.86 -27.97 13.78
CA ALA A 135 -22.26 -26.55 13.80
C ALA A 135 -21.15 -25.57 14.24
N LEU A 136 -20.19 -26.06 15.05
CA LEU A 136 -19.06 -25.27 15.57
C LEU A 136 -17.73 -25.58 14.88
N ALA A 137 -17.68 -26.56 13.97
CA ALA A 137 -16.48 -26.89 13.25
C ALA A 137 -16.16 -25.84 12.17
N PRO A 138 -14.87 -25.59 11.86
CA PRO A 138 -14.49 -24.71 10.77
C PRO A 138 -15.21 -25.09 9.46
N ILE A 139 -15.69 -24.09 8.73
CA ILE A 139 -16.32 -24.32 7.43
C ILE A 139 -15.19 -24.57 6.40
N PRO A 140 -15.21 -25.68 5.64
CA PRO A 140 -14.22 -25.95 4.60
C PRO A 140 -14.08 -24.80 3.60
N VAL A 141 -12.91 -24.65 2.97
CA VAL A 141 -12.63 -23.52 2.07
C VAL A 141 -13.50 -23.54 0.81
N ASP A 142 -13.93 -24.72 0.38
CA ASP A 142 -14.72 -24.99 -0.82
C ASP A 142 -16.23 -25.17 -0.54
N ALA A 143 -16.68 -24.88 0.68
CA ALA A 143 -18.05 -25.16 1.11
C ALA A 143 -19.13 -24.41 0.30
N GLU A 144 -18.84 -23.18 -0.16
CA GLU A 144 -19.79 -22.39 -0.96
C GLU A 144 -20.18 -23.08 -2.26
N TRP A 145 -19.31 -23.90 -2.85
CA TRP A 145 -19.64 -24.67 -4.05
C TRP A 145 -20.71 -25.72 -3.79
N ARG A 146 -20.97 -26.06 -2.53
CA ARG A 146 -22.04 -26.99 -2.10
C ARG A 146 -23.24 -26.28 -1.49
N ALA A 147 -23.33 -24.94 -1.62
CA ALA A 147 -24.49 -24.18 -1.15
C ALA A 147 -25.84 -24.72 -1.68
N PRO A 148 -25.96 -25.20 -2.94
CA PRO A 148 -27.21 -25.80 -3.42
C PRO A 148 -27.67 -27.04 -2.65
N ASP A 149 -26.78 -27.75 -1.96
CA ASP A 149 -27.17 -28.93 -1.17
C ASP A 149 -27.70 -28.53 0.21
N LEU A 150 -27.43 -27.30 0.63
CA LEU A 150 -27.89 -26.70 1.88
C LEU A 150 -29.17 -25.88 1.69
N TYR A 151 -29.28 -25.16 0.58
CA TYR A 151 -30.41 -24.30 0.25
C TYR A 151 -31.23 -24.92 -0.87
N SER A 152 -32.51 -25.20 -0.59
CA SER A 152 -33.44 -25.82 -1.56
C SER A 152 -33.59 -25.00 -2.83
N ASP A 153 -33.63 -23.68 -2.65
CA ASP A 153 -33.69 -22.67 -3.69
C ASP A 153 -32.55 -21.68 -3.43
N MET A 154 -31.87 -21.28 -4.49
CA MET A 154 -30.82 -20.25 -4.46
C MET A 154 -31.35 -19.02 -5.20
N ASP A 155 -31.22 -17.86 -4.58
CA ASP A 155 -31.67 -16.60 -5.16
C ASP A 155 -30.60 -16.04 -6.10
N THR A 156 -30.92 -14.96 -6.80
CA THR A 156 -30.03 -14.26 -7.71
C THR A 156 -29.83 -12.83 -7.21
N LEU A 157 -28.87 -12.11 -7.78
CA LEU A 157 -28.66 -10.71 -7.42
C LEU A 157 -29.93 -9.85 -7.63
N PHE A 158 -30.78 -10.23 -8.58
CA PHE A 158 -32.04 -9.55 -8.86
C PHE A 158 -33.05 -9.65 -7.72
N ASP A 159 -33.12 -10.80 -7.05
CA ASP A 159 -34.11 -11.07 -5.99
C ASP A 159 -33.83 -10.24 -4.72
N TYR A 160 -32.62 -9.71 -4.59
CA TYR A 160 -32.23 -8.82 -3.50
C TYR A 160 -32.80 -7.40 -3.63
N PHE A 161 -33.19 -6.96 -4.83
CA PHE A 161 -33.81 -5.65 -5.01
C PHE A 161 -35.27 -5.67 -4.55
N THR A 162 -35.70 -4.62 -3.83
CA THR A 162 -37.09 -4.49 -3.40
C THR A 162 -38.04 -4.05 -4.50
N GLU A 163 -37.50 -3.39 -5.52
CA GLU A 163 -38.20 -2.89 -6.71
C GLU A 163 -37.38 -3.28 -7.95
N GLN A 164 -38.04 -3.37 -9.11
CA GLN A 164 -37.34 -3.70 -10.36
C GLN A 164 -36.32 -2.59 -10.70
N PRO A 165 -35.02 -2.89 -10.77
CA PRO A 165 -34.01 -1.89 -11.11
C PRO A 165 -34.04 -1.56 -12.61
N VAL A 166 -33.53 -0.38 -12.97
CA VAL A 166 -33.17 -0.06 -14.36
C VAL A 166 -31.86 -0.78 -14.67
N LEU A 167 -31.87 -1.65 -15.66
CA LEU A 167 -30.69 -2.41 -16.07
C LEU A 167 -29.85 -1.57 -17.05
N VAL A 168 -28.57 -1.38 -16.76
CA VAL A 168 -27.62 -0.71 -17.67
C VAL A 168 -26.59 -1.73 -18.14
N LEU A 169 -26.56 -1.99 -19.44
CA LEU A 169 -25.64 -2.94 -20.08
C LEU A 169 -24.56 -2.18 -20.84
N ASP A 170 -23.32 -2.26 -20.39
CA ASP A 170 -22.16 -1.76 -21.13
C ASP A 170 -21.73 -2.80 -22.17
N GLN A 171 -21.94 -2.49 -23.45
CA GLN A 171 -21.66 -3.32 -24.61
C GLN A 171 -22.31 -4.72 -24.51
N PRO A 172 -23.64 -4.83 -24.68
CA PRO A 172 -24.38 -6.09 -24.54
C PRO A 172 -23.80 -7.28 -25.32
N ALA A 173 -23.29 -7.05 -26.55
CA ALA A 173 -22.65 -8.09 -27.35
C ALA A 173 -21.37 -8.65 -26.70
N ALA A 174 -20.55 -7.77 -26.12
CA ALA A 174 -19.34 -8.17 -25.39
C ALA A 174 -19.70 -8.93 -24.10
N LEU A 175 -20.76 -8.52 -23.40
CA LEU A 175 -21.28 -9.24 -22.23
C LEU A 175 -21.76 -10.65 -22.59
N THR A 176 -22.44 -10.80 -23.73
CA THR A 176 -22.89 -12.11 -24.23
C THR A 176 -21.70 -13.04 -24.47
N GLY A 177 -20.65 -12.56 -25.14
CA GLY A 177 -19.41 -13.32 -25.35
C GLY A 177 -18.71 -13.68 -24.03
N ALA A 178 -18.58 -12.71 -23.12
CA ALA A 178 -17.96 -12.91 -21.81
C ALA A 178 -18.72 -13.94 -20.94
N CYS A 179 -20.06 -13.98 -21.04
CA CYS A 179 -20.89 -15.03 -20.46
C CYS A 179 -20.55 -16.41 -20.99
N GLY A 180 -20.45 -16.55 -22.31
CA GLY A 180 -20.12 -17.83 -22.96
C GLY A 180 -18.74 -18.34 -22.55
N ASP A 181 -17.74 -17.46 -22.57
CA ASP A 181 -16.37 -17.78 -22.13
C ASP A 181 -16.32 -18.19 -20.66
N LEU A 182 -17.07 -17.50 -19.79
CA LEU A 182 -17.13 -17.83 -18.37
C LEU A 182 -17.83 -19.17 -18.15
N TRP A 183 -18.94 -19.43 -18.86
CA TRP A 183 -19.65 -20.70 -18.78
C TRP A 183 -18.76 -21.87 -19.18
N SER A 184 -18.03 -21.75 -20.29
CA SER A 184 -17.07 -22.78 -20.72
C SER A 184 -16.00 -23.05 -19.66
N LYS A 185 -15.47 -22.01 -18.98
CA LYS A 185 -14.51 -22.19 -17.89
C LYS A 185 -15.12 -22.89 -16.67
N ILE A 186 -16.38 -22.60 -16.35
CA ILE A 186 -17.10 -23.24 -15.25
C ILE A 186 -17.31 -24.72 -15.56
N ASP A 187 -17.77 -25.05 -16.77
CA ASP A 187 -18.01 -26.41 -17.22
C ASP A 187 -16.71 -27.23 -17.24
N ASP A 188 -15.64 -26.69 -17.83
CA ASP A 188 -14.29 -27.27 -17.79
C ASP A 188 -13.82 -27.55 -16.35
N GLY A 189 -14.03 -26.57 -15.45
CA GLY A 189 -13.69 -26.69 -14.04
C GLY A 189 -14.46 -27.82 -13.36
N TYR A 190 -15.77 -27.89 -13.60
CA TYR A 190 -16.64 -28.93 -13.08
C TYR A 190 -16.21 -30.33 -13.57
N LEU A 191 -15.98 -30.50 -14.87
CA LEU A 191 -15.57 -31.78 -15.47
C LEU A 191 -14.22 -32.28 -14.92
N ARG A 192 -13.24 -31.39 -14.72
CA ARG A 192 -11.93 -31.75 -14.13
C ARG A 192 -12.02 -32.24 -12.69
N HIS A 193 -13.07 -31.84 -11.98
CA HIS A 193 -13.29 -32.20 -10.58
C HIS A 193 -14.31 -33.33 -10.40
N ALA A 194 -15.13 -33.61 -11.41
CA ALA A 194 -16.07 -34.74 -11.43
C ALA A 194 -15.37 -36.11 -11.40
N ASP A 195 -14.15 -36.21 -11.93
CA ASP A 195 -13.38 -37.46 -12.05
C ASP A 195 -12.50 -37.81 -10.83
N ARG A 196 -12.53 -37.03 -9.75
CA ARG A 196 -11.79 -37.37 -8.52
C ARG A 196 -12.70 -38.13 -7.56
N GLU A 197 -12.14 -39.15 -6.90
CA GLU A 197 -12.73 -39.95 -5.80
C GLU A 197 -13.08 -39.10 -4.55
N SER A 198 -13.62 -37.89 -4.72
CA SER A 198 -14.17 -37.12 -3.61
C SER A 198 -15.45 -37.82 -3.13
N VAL A 199 -15.59 -37.97 -1.83
CA VAL A 199 -16.68 -38.71 -1.18
C VAL A 199 -18.06 -38.06 -1.45
N VAL A 200 -18.10 -36.79 -1.89
CA VAL A 200 -19.33 -36.05 -2.23
C VAL A 200 -19.10 -35.20 -3.48
N PRO A 201 -19.82 -35.47 -4.60
CA PRO A 201 -19.68 -34.71 -5.85
C PRO A 201 -20.16 -33.27 -5.68
N TYR A 202 -19.62 -32.36 -6.49
CA TYR A 202 -20.11 -30.98 -6.54
C TYR A 202 -21.47 -30.91 -7.26
N PRO A 203 -22.34 -29.95 -6.91
CA PRO A 203 -23.54 -29.62 -7.66
C PRO A 203 -23.23 -29.25 -9.12
N SER A 204 -24.18 -29.50 -10.02
CA SER A 204 -24.04 -29.11 -11.42
C SER A 204 -23.96 -27.57 -11.56
N PRO A 205 -23.24 -27.05 -12.56
CA PRO A 205 -23.08 -25.62 -12.78
C PRO A 205 -24.39 -24.81 -12.80
N GLU A 206 -25.48 -25.36 -13.36
CA GLU A 206 -26.77 -24.66 -13.48
C GLU A 206 -27.43 -24.37 -12.12
N ARG A 207 -27.09 -25.14 -11.08
CA ARG A 207 -27.56 -24.93 -9.70
C ARG A 207 -26.84 -23.78 -9.00
N LEU A 208 -25.69 -23.36 -9.53
CA LEU A 208 -24.83 -22.31 -8.98
C LEU A 208 -24.80 -21.05 -9.85
N PHE A 209 -25.05 -21.20 -11.15
CA PHE A 209 -24.92 -20.12 -12.12
C PHE A 209 -26.12 -20.06 -13.07
N LEU A 210 -26.49 -18.85 -13.45
CA LEU A 210 -27.43 -18.54 -14.51
C LEU A 210 -26.72 -18.53 -15.85
N SER A 211 -27.36 -19.10 -16.86
CA SER A 211 -26.96 -18.91 -18.25
C SER A 211 -27.39 -17.53 -18.77
N TRP A 212 -26.74 -17.04 -19.83
CA TRP A 212 -27.15 -15.77 -20.47
C TRP A 212 -28.61 -15.77 -20.96
N PRO A 213 -29.12 -16.85 -21.59
CA PRO A 213 -30.54 -16.92 -21.94
C PRO A 213 -31.48 -16.80 -20.73
N GLU A 214 -31.14 -17.40 -19.59
CA GLU A 214 -31.92 -17.25 -18.35
C GLU A 214 -31.88 -15.81 -17.82
N LEU A 215 -30.71 -15.16 -17.82
CA LEU A 215 -30.56 -13.76 -17.41
C LEU A 215 -31.47 -12.85 -18.24
N MET A 216 -31.45 -13.00 -19.56
CA MET A 216 -32.28 -12.19 -20.47
C MET A 216 -33.76 -12.53 -20.37
N HIS A 217 -34.10 -13.80 -20.16
CA HIS A 217 -35.49 -14.20 -19.93
C HIS A 217 -36.06 -13.58 -18.65
N ARG A 218 -35.28 -13.57 -17.56
CA ARG A 218 -35.69 -13.01 -16.26
C ARG A 218 -35.85 -11.49 -16.28
N THR A 219 -35.01 -10.81 -17.04
CA THR A 219 -35.02 -9.35 -17.18
C THR A 219 -35.89 -8.87 -18.34
N ASN A 220 -36.61 -9.78 -19.01
CA ASN A 220 -37.51 -9.43 -20.09
C ASN A 220 -38.61 -8.48 -19.60
N GLY A 221 -38.78 -7.35 -20.30
CA GLY A 221 -39.74 -6.30 -19.94
C GLY A 221 -39.24 -5.30 -18.89
N TRP A 222 -38.02 -5.43 -18.38
CA TRP A 222 -37.43 -4.43 -17.49
C TRP A 222 -36.96 -3.21 -18.28
N ALA A 223 -36.99 -2.03 -17.63
CA ALA A 223 -36.37 -0.83 -18.20
C ALA A 223 -34.86 -1.08 -18.35
N THR A 224 -34.40 -1.13 -19.60
CA THR A 224 -33.02 -1.50 -19.93
C THR A 224 -32.40 -0.44 -20.83
N LEU A 225 -31.18 -0.03 -20.50
CA LEU A 225 -30.37 0.91 -21.26
C LEU A 225 -29.09 0.19 -21.69
N ALA A 226 -28.81 0.21 -23.00
CA ALA A 226 -27.56 -0.28 -23.55
C ALA A 226 -26.62 0.88 -23.83
N LEU A 227 -25.37 0.76 -23.38
CA LEU A 227 -24.28 1.67 -23.72
C LEU A 227 -23.41 0.97 -24.76
N GLU A 228 -23.36 1.52 -25.98
CA GLU A 228 -22.56 0.96 -27.06
C GLU A 228 -21.69 2.05 -27.68
N PRO A 229 -20.46 1.71 -28.14
CA PRO A 229 -19.72 2.62 -29.00
C PRO A 229 -20.48 2.80 -30.30
N LEU A 230 -20.48 4.04 -30.83
CA LEU A 230 -21.29 4.43 -31.99
C LEU A 230 -21.10 3.51 -33.23
N MET A 231 -19.93 2.90 -33.37
CA MET A 231 -19.60 2.00 -34.48
C MET A 231 -20.19 0.59 -34.37
N ALA A 232 -20.74 0.22 -33.21
CA ALA A 232 -21.23 -1.12 -32.91
C ALA A 232 -22.71 -1.14 -32.50
N SER A 233 -23.47 -0.08 -32.78
CA SER A 233 -24.86 0.02 -32.34
C SER A 233 -25.75 -1.05 -32.99
N ASP A 234 -26.40 -1.87 -32.17
CA ASP A 234 -27.39 -2.83 -32.64
C ASP A 234 -28.74 -2.13 -32.90
N ALA A 235 -29.28 -2.29 -34.11
CA ALA A 235 -30.56 -1.71 -34.53
C ALA A 235 -31.77 -2.25 -33.74
N SER A 236 -31.60 -3.32 -32.95
CA SER A 236 -32.63 -3.85 -32.05
C SER A 236 -32.94 -2.92 -30.88
N TRP A 237 -32.01 -2.04 -30.48
CA TRP A 237 -32.21 -1.05 -29.42
C TRP A 237 -32.88 0.22 -29.94
N ASN A 238 -34.01 0.61 -29.35
CA ASN A 238 -34.76 1.80 -29.75
C ASN A 238 -35.53 2.42 -28.56
N PRO A 239 -35.52 3.75 -28.36
CA PRO A 239 -34.81 4.79 -29.14
C PRO A 239 -33.31 4.83 -28.88
N VAL A 240 -32.54 5.23 -29.91
CA VAL A 240 -31.09 5.45 -29.80
C VAL A 240 -30.82 6.93 -29.53
N GLN A 241 -30.02 7.21 -28.49
CA GLN A 241 -29.52 8.55 -28.19
C GLN A 241 -28.00 8.58 -28.29
N THR A 242 -27.47 9.49 -29.11
CA THR A 242 -26.04 9.63 -29.34
C THR A 242 -25.43 10.70 -28.45
N PHE A 243 -24.30 10.37 -27.80
CA PHE A 243 -23.49 11.30 -27.03
C PHE A 243 -22.09 11.38 -27.66
N PRO A 244 -21.86 12.29 -28.62
CA PRO A 244 -20.56 12.39 -29.27
C PRO A 244 -19.52 12.93 -28.28
N ALA A 245 -18.58 12.06 -27.91
CA ALA A 245 -17.45 12.39 -27.07
C ALA A 245 -16.15 12.03 -27.79
N GLN A 246 -15.14 12.90 -27.69
CA GLN A 246 -13.82 12.70 -28.29
C GLN A 246 -12.77 12.54 -27.19
N ALA A 247 -11.76 11.72 -27.45
CA ALA A 247 -10.62 11.63 -26.54
C ALA A 247 -9.85 12.96 -26.53
N PRO A 248 -9.32 13.42 -25.38
CA PRO A 248 -8.54 14.65 -25.30
C PRO A 248 -7.30 14.67 -26.21
N SER A 249 -6.77 13.50 -26.56
CA SER A 249 -5.67 13.34 -27.53
C SER A 249 -6.01 13.87 -28.93
N SER A 250 -7.29 13.94 -29.29
CA SER A 250 -7.74 14.59 -30.53
C SER A 250 -7.44 16.09 -30.58
N ALA A 251 -7.35 16.74 -29.41
CA ALA A 251 -6.92 18.13 -29.27
C ALA A 251 -5.40 18.28 -29.06
N GLY A 252 -4.65 17.17 -29.08
CA GLY A 252 -3.20 17.14 -28.84
C GLY A 252 -2.79 17.04 -27.37
N LEU A 253 -3.73 16.80 -26.43
CA LEU A 253 -3.41 16.60 -25.02
C LEU A 253 -2.87 15.18 -24.74
N GLY A 254 -2.12 15.02 -23.66
CA GLY A 254 -1.61 13.71 -23.22
C GLY A 254 -0.40 13.16 -24.01
N ALA A 255 0.29 13.98 -24.81
CA ALA A 255 1.46 13.55 -25.57
C ALA A 255 2.72 13.45 -24.69
N ARG A 256 3.32 12.24 -24.58
CA ARG A 256 4.44 11.98 -23.66
C ARG A 256 5.60 12.96 -23.84
N GLY A 257 6.11 13.48 -22.73
CA GLY A 257 7.23 14.44 -22.71
C GLY A 257 6.85 15.86 -23.14
N MET A 258 5.56 16.15 -23.34
CA MET A 258 5.08 17.51 -23.59
C MET A 258 5.30 18.39 -22.36
N PRO A 259 5.97 19.56 -22.50
CA PRO A 259 6.09 20.54 -21.42
C PRO A 259 4.72 21.06 -20.98
N PHE A 260 4.56 21.32 -19.68
CA PHE A 260 3.29 21.78 -19.11
C PHE A 260 2.78 23.07 -19.76
N SER A 261 3.67 23.99 -20.13
CA SER A 261 3.33 25.22 -20.85
C SER A 261 2.62 24.98 -22.20
N GLN A 262 2.98 23.92 -22.93
CA GLN A 262 2.30 23.55 -24.17
C GLN A 262 0.93 22.95 -23.90
N THR A 263 0.81 22.08 -22.90
CA THR A 263 -0.47 21.55 -22.43
C THR A 263 -1.41 22.71 -22.05
N LEU A 264 -0.91 23.67 -21.27
CA LEU A 264 -1.66 24.83 -20.81
C LEU A 264 -2.16 25.69 -21.99
N ALA A 265 -1.34 25.87 -23.03
CA ALA A 265 -1.75 26.59 -24.24
C ALA A 265 -2.86 25.86 -25.02
N ILE A 266 -2.85 24.52 -25.06
CA ILE A 266 -3.95 23.73 -25.64
C ILE A 266 -5.21 23.88 -24.80
N MET A 267 -5.10 23.75 -23.48
CA MET A 267 -6.21 23.89 -22.54
C MET A 267 -6.83 25.28 -22.59
N ASP A 268 -6.03 26.34 -22.69
CA ASP A 268 -6.55 27.72 -22.78
C ASP A 268 -7.33 27.94 -24.09
N ARG A 269 -6.87 27.38 -25.22
CA ARG A 269 -7.63 27.39 -26.47
C ARG A 269 -8.98 26.68 -26.33
N LEU A 270 -9.01 25.49 -25.71
CA LEU A 270 -10.28 24.79 -25.44
C LEU A 270 -11.25 25.65 -24.62
N ARG A 271 -10.72 26.41 -23.65
CA ARG A 271 -11.48 27.30 -22.77
C ARG A 271 -12.18 28.47 -23.49
N GLU A 272 -11.84 28.75 -24.75
CA GLU A 272 -12.56 29.75 -25.57
C GLU A 272 -13.95 29.27 -25.97
N GLU A 273 -14.10 27.96 -26.21
CA GLU A 273 -15.30 27.37 -26.79
C GLU A 273 -16.10 26.53 -25.78
N CYS A 274 -15.41 25.99 -24.76
CA CYS A 274 -15.99 25.10 -23.77
C CYS A 274 -15.57 25.41 -22.33
N ARG A 275 -16.34 24.89 -21.37
CA ARG A 275 -15.94 24.86 -19.97
C ARG A 275 -14.95 23.72 -19.78
N VAL A 276 -13.79 24.00 -19.18
CA VAL A 276 -12.78 22.98 -18.90
C VAL A 276 -12.81 22.61 -17.43
N VAL A 277 -13.07 21.33 -17.16
CA VAL A 277 -13.06 20.72 -15.82
C VAL A 277 -11.86 19.79 -15.71
N LEU A 278 -11.05 20.00 -14.68
CA LEU A 278 -9.90 19.18 -14.33
C LEU A 278 -10.27 18.29 -13.15
N VAL A 279 -10.28 16.98 -13.35
CA VAL A 279 -10.59 15.99 -12.33
C VAL A 279 -9.29 15.47 -11.73
N ALA A 280 -9.14 15.66 -10.42
CA ALA A 280 -7.98 15.19 -9.67
C ALA A 280 -8.39 14.17 -8.60
N ARG A 281 -7.56 13.14 -8.41
CA ARG A 281 -7.89 11.95 -7.60
C ARG A 281 -7.82 12.18 -6.10
N SER A 282 -7.11 13.21 -5.65
CA SER A 282 -6.95 13.55 -4.24
C SER A 282 -7.19 15.03 -4.00
N ARG A 283 -7.51 15.36 -2.74
CA ARG A 283 -7.66 16.76 -2.33
C ARG A 283 -6.35 17.53 -2.46
N GLY A 284 -5.24 16.93 -2.04
CA GLY A 284 -3.92 17.56 -2.14
C GLY A 284 -3.55 17.90 -3.59
N GLN A 285 -3.93 17.07 -4.56
CA GLN A 285 -3.65 17.33 -5.97
C GLN A 285 -4.54 18.45 -6.54
N VAL A 286 -5.79 18.59 -6.08
CA VAL A 286 -6.62 19.77 -6.39
C VAL A 286 -5.92 21.05 -5.94
N ASP A 287 -5.42 21.07 -4.70
CA ASP A 287 -4.76 22.25 -4.14
C ASP A 287 -3.46 22.60 -4.88
N ARG A 288 -2.66 21.59 -5.27
CA ARG A 288 -1.46 21.77 -6.11
C ARG A 288 -1.77 22.32 -7.49
N LEU A 289 -2.75 21.74 -8.18
CA LEU A 289 -3.13 22.22 -9.51
C LEU A 289 -3.70 23.64 -9.46
N LEU A 290 -4.42 24.00 -8.39
CA LEU A 290 -4.84 25.39 -8.16
C LEU A 290 -3.64 26.33 -7.97
N ALA A 291 -2.65 25.95 -7.16
CA ALA A 291 -1.44 26.73 -6.97
C ALA A 291 -0.66 26.88 -8.27
N LEU A 292 -0.44 25.78 -8.99
CA LEU A 292 0.28 25.76 -10.27
C LEU A 292 -0.40 26.67 -11.31
N LEU A 293 -1.72 26.57 -11.49
CA LEU A 293 -2.44 27.43 -12.44
C LEU A 293 -2.38 28.91 -12.03
N ARG A 294 -2.39 29.23 -10.73
CA ARG A 294 -2.22 30.61 -10.24
C ARG A 294 -0.82 31.16 -10.53
N GLU A 295 0.23 30.34 -10.39
CA GLU A 295 1.61 30.74 -10.73
C GLU A 295 1.79 31.08 -12.21
N HIS A 296 0.99 30.47 -13.09
CA HIS A 296 0.94 30.80 -14.52
C HIS A 296 -0.06 31.92 -14.87
N ASP A 297 -0.58 32.66 -13.90
CA ASP A 297 -1.59 33.71 -14.09
C ASP A 297 -2.89 33.23 -14.78
N VAL A 298 -3.23 31.95 -14.60
CA VAL A 298 -4.41 31.34 -15.19
C VAL A 298 -5.55 31.23 -14.17
N PRO A 299 -6.74 31.82 -14.44
CA PRO A 299 -7.84 31.77 -13.47
C PRO A 299 -8.38 30.35 -13.33
N ALA A 300 -8.34 29.84 -12.11
CA ALA A 300 -8.81 28.51 -11.73
C ALA A 300 -9.54 28.55 -10.38
N MET A 301 -10.57 27.72 -10.22
CA MET A 301 -11.34 27.59 -8.99
C MET A 301 -11.82 26.15 -8.79
N GLU A 302 -12.14 25.80 -7.56
CA GLU A 302 -12.79 24.53 -7.28
C GLU A 302 -14.25 24.55 -7.77
N TRP A 303 -14.69 23.45 -8.37
CA TRP A 303 -16.04 23.29 -8.85
C TRP A 303 -17.04 23.14 -7.69
N THR A 304 -18.18 23.81 -7.80
CA THR A 304 -19.32 23.65 -6.90
C THR A 304 -20.60 23.50 -7.72
N VAL A 305 -21.65 22.91 -7.13
CA VAL A 305 -22.95 22.69 -7.81
C VAL A 305 -23.54 24.00 -8.38
N GLY A 306 -23.25 25.15 -7.76
CA GLY A 306 -23.65 26.48 -8.26
C GLY A 306 -22.74 27.09 -9.32
N ALA A 307 -21.50 26.60 -9.48
CA ALA A 307 -20.48 27.18 -10.36
C ALA A 307 -20.90 27.17 -11.85
N TRP A 308 -21.77 26.24 -12.25
CA TRP A 308 -22.28 26.17 -13.63
C TRP A 308 -23.26 27.30 -14.01
N THR A 309 -23.81 28.02 -13.04
CA THR A 309 -24.84 29.05 -13.26
C THR A 309 -24.27 30.47 -13.41
N ALA A 310 -22.99 30.68 -13.12
CA ALA A 310 -22.34 31.97 -13.31
C ALA A 310 -22.09 32.23 -14.81
N SER A 311 -23.07 32.86 -15.47
CA SER A 311 -22.88 33.46 -16.80
C SER A 311 -21.97 34.68 -16.63
N SER A 312 -20.66 34.49 -16.80
CA SER A 312 -19.74 35.60 -16.94
C SER A 312 -19.59 35.97 -18.41
N LYS A 313 -19.54 37.29 -18.69
CA LYS A 313 -19.14 37.86 -19.99
C LYS A 313 -17.64 37.69 -20.28
N THR A 314 -16.85 37.16 -19.33
CA THR A 314 -15.42 36.87 -19.46
C THR A 314 -15.15 35.38 -19.65
N ARG A 315 -13.96 35.06 -20.19
CA ARG A 315 -13.43 33.69 -20.34
C ARG A 315 -13.60 32.94 -19.01
N ALA A 316 -14.24 31.77 -19.05
CA ALA A 316 -14.50 30.99 -17.84
C ALA A 316 -13.18 30.53 -17.19
N PRO A 317 -13.12 30.39 -15.86
CA PRO A 317 -11.97 29.80 -15.19
C PRO A 317 -11.85 28.30 -15.51
N PHE A 318 -10.69 27.71 -15.24
CA PHE A 318 -10.59 26.26 -15.10
C PHE A 318 -11.30 25.82 -13.82
N TYR A 319 -12.12 24.78 -13.91
CA TYR A 319 -12.80 24.20 -12.75
C TYR A 319 -12.08 22.95 -12.28
N LEU A 320 -11.72 22.87 -11.01
CA LEU A 320 -11.11 21.66 -10.46
C LEU A 320 -12.13 20.86 -9.65
N LEU A 321 -12.19 19.57 -9.88
CA LEU A 321 -13.10 18.64 -9.21
C LEU A 321 -12.30 17.53 -8.56
N HIS A 322 -12.53 17.29 -7.26
CA HIS A 322 -12.06 16.08 -6.62
C HIS A 322 -12.94 14.89 -7.05
N GLY A 323 -12.33 13.90 -7.70
CA GLY A 323 -13.03 12.71 -8.17
C GLY A 323 -12.09 11.71 -8.84
N ASP A 324 -12.56 10.49 -9.05
CA ASP A 324 -11.81 9.47 -9.78
C ASP A 324 -12.44 9.28 -11.17
N LEU A 325 -11.67 9.62 -12.21
CA LEU A 325 -12.06 9.45 -13.60
C LEU A 325 -10.94 8.70 -14.34
N SER A 326 -11.33 7.70 -15.14
CA SER A 326 -10.38 6.82 -15.82
C SER A 326 -9.73 7.44 -17.05
N ALA A 327 -10.37 8.43 -17.67
CA ALA A 327 -9.90 9.15 -18.84
C ALA A 327 -10.73 10.42 -19.01
N GLY A 328 -10.12 11.48 -19.53
CA GLY A 328 -10.84 12.67 -19.94
C GLY A 328 -11.67 12.44 -21.21
N PHE A 329 -12.56 13.39 -21.51
CA PHE A 329 -13.32 13.44 -22.74
C PHE A 329 -13.69 14.89 -23.11
N LEU A 330 -13.82 15.13 -24.39
CA LEU A 330 -14.33 16.38 -24.96
C LEU A 330 -15.75 16.12 -25.47
N ALA A 331 -16.72 16.91 -25.03
CA ALA A 331 -18.10 16.85 -25.46
C ALA A 331 -18.49 18.20 -26.11
N PRO A 332 -18.26 18.37 -27.43
CA PRO A 332 -18.53 19.63 -28.13
C PRO A 332 -19.98 20.08 -28.01
N ASP A 333 -20.93 19.14 -28.09
CA ASP A 333 -22.37 19.40 -28.00
C ASP A 333 -22.78 19.99 -26.63
N LEU A 334 -22.04 19.63 -25.59
CA LEU A 334 -22.24 20.15 -24.23
C LEU A 334 -21.38 21.38 -23.93
N ARG A 335 -20.51 21.79 -24.85
CA ARG A 335 -19.45 22.77 -24.63
C ARG A 335 -18.68 22.47 -23.34
N LEU A 336 -18.29 21.21 -23.18
CA LEU A 336 -17.63 20.70 -21.99
C LEU A 336 -16.37 19.90 -22.37
N ALA A 337 -15.26 20.22 -21.71
CA ALA A 337 -14.05 19.40 -21.70
C ALA A 337 -13.80 18.92 -20.28
N VAL A 338 -13.74 17.61 -20.09
CA VAL A 338 -13.34 17.00 -18.82
C VAL A 338 -11.97 16.38 -19.03
N LEU A 339 -10.99 16.84 -18.28
CA LEU A 339 -9.60 16.39 -18.35
C LEU A 339 -9.20 15.81 -17.01
N THR A 340 -8.33 14.82 -17.00
CA THR A 340 -7.70 14.26 -15.81
C THR A 340 -6.24 14.66 -15.77
N GLU A 341 -5.59 14.42 -14.63
CA GLU A 341 -4.14 14.63 -14.47
C GLU A 341 -3.29 13.92 -15.55
N GLU A 342 -3.79 12.82 -16.12
CA GLU A 342 -3.08 12.06 -17.16
C GLU A 342 -2.95 12.87 -18.45
N GLU A 343 -3.99 13.63 -18.82
CA GLU A 343 -3.96 14.53 -19.97
C GLU A 343 -3.09 15.77 -19.74
N LEU A 344 -2.96 16.24 -18.49
CA LEU A 344 -2.16 17.42 -18.15
C LEU A 344 -0.66 17.14 -18.27
N PHE A 345 -0.22 15.99 -17.75
CA PHE A 345 1.20 15.64 -17.63
C PHE A 345 1.64 14.51 -18.58
N ALA A 346 0.75 14.10 -19.48
CA ALA A 346 1.00 13.07 -20.50
C ALA A 346 1.51 11.74 -19.97
N LYS A 347 0.85 11.26 -18.91
CA LYS A 347 1.24 10.03 -18.21
C LYS A 347 0.81 8.80 -19.02
N GLY A 348 1.68 7.81 -19.12
CA GLY A 348 1.36 6.50 -19.69
C GLY A 348 0.69 5.59 -18.67
N ALA A 349 -0.30 4.81 -19.13
CA ALA A 349 -0.97 3.67 -18.49
C ALA A 349 -1.31 3.79 -16.98
N ARG A 350 -2.61 3.99 -16.73
CA ARG A 350 -3.37 3.82 -15.48
C ARG A 350 -2.74 2.84 -14.48
N HIS A 351 -2.22 3.35 -13.36
CA HIS A 351 -2.10 2.56 -12.13
C HIS A 351 -3.50 2.41 -11.51
N LYS A 352 -3.99 1.18 -11.34
CA LYS A 352 -5.24 0.95 -10.61
C LYS A 352 -5.06 1.51 -9.18
N PRO A 353 -5.98 2.35 -8.67
CA PRO A 353 -5.95 2.72 -7.27
C PRO A 353 -6.03 1.44 -6.43
N GLN A 354 -4.96 1.15 -5.68
CA GLN A 354 -4.96 0.01 -4.79
C GLN A 354 -5.86 0.30 -3.59
N VAL A 355 -6.63 -0.71 -3.18
CA VAL A 355 -7.60 -0.62 -2.08
C VAL A 355 -6.88 -0.25 -0.78
N LYS A 356 -7.41 0.73 -0.05
CA LYS A 356 -6.92 1.14 1.27
C LYS A 356 -6.84 -0.06 2.21
N SER A 357 -5.64 -0.39 2.69
CA SER A 357 -5.42 -1.15 3.91
C SER A 357 -4.54 -0.30 4.80
N LYS A 358 -4.97 -0.13 6.05
CA LYS A 358 -4.14 0.46 7.09
C LYS A 358 -3.06 -0.56 7.42
N ALA A 359 -1.80 -0.16 7.25
CA ALA A 359 -0.66 -0.96 7.67
C ALA A 359 -0.64 -1.08 9.20
N ALA A 360 -0.33 -2.28 9.68
CA ALA A 360 -0.08 -2.51 11.10
C ALA A 360 1.19 -1.75 11.50
N THR A 361 1.06 -0.84 12.45
CA THR A 361 2.19 -0.15 13.07
C THR A 361 3.05 -1.16 13.82
N PHE A 362 4.34 -1.16 13.48
CA PHE A 362 5.36 -2.02 14.05
C PHE A 362 5.71 -1.55 15.46
N LEU A 363 5.07 -2.06 16.50
CA LEU A 363 5.49 -1.84 17.89
C LEU A 363 4.92 -2.94 18.81
N SER A 364 5.73 -3.93 19.16
CA SER A 364 5.83 -4.48 20.54
C SER A 364 6.91 -5.57 20.64
N SER A 365 8.17 -5.17 20.79
CA SER A 365 9.32 -6.10 20.84
C SER A 365 9.35 -7.07 22.03
N LEU A 366 8.40 -6.97 22.96
CA LEU A 366 8.33 -7.78 24.19
C LEU A 366 7.01 -8.54 24.35
N GLU A 367 5.95 -8.22 23.60
CA GLU A 367 4.68 -8.97 23.68
C GLU A 367 4.77 -10.32 22.95
N ASP A 368 5.69 -10.45 22.00
CA ASP A 368 5.95 -11.67 21.23
C ASP A 368 6.96 -12.63 21.87
N LEU A 369 7.33 -12.43 23.15
CA LEU A 369 8.37 -13.24 23.80
C LEU A 369 7.82 -14.62 24.20
N ASN A 370 8.25 -15.68 23.50
CA ASN A 370 7.84 -17.05 23.81
C ASN A 370 8.81 -17.70 24.80
N VAL A 371 8.29 -18.59 25.65
CA VAL A 371 9.13 -19.39 26.54
C VAL A 371 10.16 -20.17 25.69
N GLY A 372 11.43 -19.92 25.98
CA GLY A 372 12.57 -20.48 25.26
C GLY A 372 13.27 -19.52 24.32
N ASP A 373 12.75 -18.31 24.10
CA ASP A 373 13.43 -17.26 23.34
C ASP A 373 14.71 -16.78 24.05
N TYR A 374 15.70 -16.37 23.25
CA TYR A 374 16.92 -15.76 23.77
C TYR A 374 16.70 -14.28 24.08
N VAL A 375 17.20 -13.85 25.23
CA VAL A 375 17.17 -12.46 25.69
C VAL A 375 18.54 -12.02 26.17
N VAL A 376 18.77 -10.72 26.14
CA VAL A 376 19.98 -10.08 26.66
C VAL A 376 19.61 -9.35 27.94
N HIS A 377 20.26 -9.72 29.04
CA HIS A 377 20.25 -8.92 30.26
C HIS A 377 21.43 -7.95 30.23
N VAL A 378 21.20 -6.65 30.37
CA VAL A 378 22.23 -5.59 30.23
C VAL A 378 23.50 -5.88 31.04
N GLN A 379 23.37 -6.39 32.25
CA GLN A 379 24.51 -6.69 33.14
C GLN A 379 25.08 -8.11 33.03
N HIS A 380 24.27 -9.09 32.62
CA HIS A 380 24.60 -10.51 32.81
C HIS A 380 24.76 -11.28 31.49
N GLY A 381 24.38 -10.69 30.36
CA GLY A 381 24.57 -11.24 29.03
C GLY A 381 23.39 -12.06 28.52
N ILE A 382 23.69 -12.99 27.60
CA ILE A 382 22.67 -13.73 26.85
C ILE A 382 22.12 -14.88 27.70
N ALA A 383 20.80 -14.88 27.89
CA ALA A 383 20.03 -15.87 28.63
C ALA A 383 18.84 -16.39 27.83
N LYS A 384 18.19 -17.44 28.33
CA LYS A 384 16.97 -18.03 27.78
C LYS A 384 15.78 -17.66 28.66
N TYR A 385 14.72 -17.14 28.07
CA TYR A 385 13.50 -16.79 28.80
C TYR A 385 12.71 -18.04 29.20
N GLN A 386 12.32 -18.15 30.47
CA GLN A 386 11.64 -19.31 31.06
C GLN A 386 10.22 -18.99 31.57
N GLY A 387 9.65 -17.85 31.17
CA GLY A 387 8.31 -17.42 31.60
C GLY A 387 8.31 -16.48 32.80
N LEU A 388 7.10 -16.16 33.25
CA LEU A 388 6.84 -15.36 34.45
C LEU A 388 6.48 -16.29 35.63
N LYS A 389 6.96 -15.94 36.82
CA LYS A 389 6.60 -16.64 38.05
C LYS A 389 6.32 -15.64 39.17
N ARG A 390 5.19 -15.84 39.83
CA ARG A 390 4.82 -15.10 41.04
C ARG A 390 5.60 -15.65 42.23
N LEU A 391 6.31 -14.78 42.92
CA LEU A 391 7.08 -15.10 44.13
C LEU A 391 6.58 -14.20 45.28
N SER A 392 6.32 -14.81 46.43
CA SER A 392 5.97 -14.10 47.65
C SER A 392 7.26 -13.87 48.45
N VAL A 393 7.67 -12.61 48.62
CA VAL A 393 8.85 -12.23 49.40
C VAL A 393 8.44 -11.19 50.44
N GLN A 394 8.60 -11.51 51.72
CA GLN A 394 8.31 -10.60 52.85
C GLN A 394 6.90 -9.96 52.79
N ASP A 395 5.86 -10.79 52.70
CA ASP A 395 4.44 -10.42 52.67
C ASP A 395 3.92 -9.67 51.42
N PHE A 396 4.74 -9.53 50.38
CA PHE A 396 4.31 -9.01 49.08
C PHE A 396 4.45 -10.07 47.99
N ASP A 397 3.39 -10.25 47.21
CA ASP A 397 3.40 -11.01 45.98
C ASP A 397 3.90 -10.13 44.83
N SER A 398 4.98 -10.53 44.18
CA SER A 398 5.47 -9.85 42.97
C SER A 398 5.78 -10.85 41.87
N ASP A 399 5.55 -10.43 40.63
CA ASP A 399 5.82 -11.23 39.44
C ASP A 399 7.26 -10.99 38.98
N TYR A 400 7.95 -12.09 38.66
CA TYR A 400 9.33 -12.07 38.20
C TYR A 400 9.45 -12.76 36.85
N LEU A 401 10.25 -12.16 35.97
CA LEU A 401 10.71 -12.75 34.73
C LEU A 401 11.87 -13.71 35.03
N ILE A 402 11.77 -14.97 34.62
CA ILE A 402 12.81 -15.96 34.83
C ILE A 402 13.72 -16.05 33.60
N LEU A 403 15.00 -15.81 33.81
CA LEU A 403 16.05 -15.96 32.80
C LEU A 403 17.01 -17.08 33.19
N GLU A 404 17.27 -18.02 32.29
CA GLU A 404 18.22 -19.11 32.48
C GLU A 404 19.51 -18.85 31.72
N PHE A 405 20.65 -18.97 32.40
CA PHE A 405 22.01 -18.77 31.86
C PHE A 405 22.71 -20.12 31.62
N ALA A 406 23.85 -20.09 30.94
CA ALA A 406 24.63 -21.30 30.66
C ALA A 406 25.03 -22.00 31.97
N GLY A 407 24.77 -23.31 32.06
CA GLY A 407 24.99 -24.08 33.28
C GLY A 407 23.75 -24.28 34.16
N GLY A 408 22.60 -23.72 33.77
CA GLY A 408 21.31 -23.90 34.45
C GLY A 408 21.01 -22.87 35.54
N ASP A 409 21.89 -21.88 35.72
CA ASP A 409 21.71 -20.79 36.68
C ASP A 409 20.52 -19.91 36.28
N LYS A 410 19.69 -19.52 37.25
CA LYS A 410 18.48 -18.71 37.01
C LYS A 410 18.57 -17.35 37.66
N LEU A 411 18.21 -16.32 36.91
CA LEU A 411 18.04 -14.95 37.38
C LEU A 411 16.55 -14.60 37.39
N TYR A 412 16.08 -14.07 38.51
CA TYR A 412 14.72 -13.57 38.66
C TYR A 412 14.76 -12.05 38.53
N VAL A 413 14.21 -11.53 37.43
CA VAL A 413 14.17 -10.09 37.15
C VAL A 413 12.78 -9.58 37.54
N PRO A 414 12.66 -8.66 38.52
CA PRO A 414 11.41 -7.99 38.84
C PRO A 414 10.80 -7.28 37.63
N LEU A 415 9.47 -7.23 37.51
CA LEU A 415 8.80 -6.52 36.40
C LEU A 415 9.15 -5.02 36.32
N ASP A 416 9.42 -4.36 37.45
CA ASP A 416 9.86 -2.95 37.48
C ASP A 416 11.27 -2.74 36.89
N ARG A 417 12.04 -3.81 36.68
CA ARG A 417 13.37 -3.80 36.04
C ARG A 417 13.38 -4.45 34.64
N LEU A 418 12.20 -4.55 34.01
CA LEU A 418 12.05 -5.06 32.64
C LEU A 418 12.91 -4.30 31.61
N ASN A 419 13.20 -3.01 31.86
CA ASN A 419 14.07 -2.20 31.00
C ASN A 419 15.50 -2.74 30.86
N GLN A 420 15.93 -3.67 31.73
CA GLN A 420 17.24 -4.32 31.67
C GLN A 420 17.27 -5.57 30.79
N VAL A 421 16.12 -5.97 30.23
CA VAL A 421 15.96 -7.17 29.43
C VAL A 421 15.49 -6.80 28.03
N GLN A 422 16.20 -7.26 27.02
CA GLN A 422 15.87 -7.04 25.63
C GLN A 422 15.87 -8.38 24.88
N ARG A 423 14.99 -8.55 23.89
CA ARG A 423 15.02 -9.74 23.05
C ARG A 423 16.32 -9.79 22.25
N TYR A 424 17.01 -10.92 22.26
CA TYR A 424 18.23 -11.09 21.48
C TYR A 424 17.89 -11.09 19.97
N ARG A 425 18.58 -10.25 19.20
CA ARG A 425 18.49 -10.20 17.73
C ARG A 425 19.90 -10.34 17.16
N GLY A 426 20.23 -11.50 16.59
CA GLY A 426 21.54 -11.80 16.00
C GLY A 426 21.43 -12.23 14.55
N ALA A 427 22.55 -12.26 13.83
CA ALA A 427 22.61 -12.74 12.44
C ALA A 427 22.28 -14.25 12.38
N GLU A 428 21.43 -14.65 11.43
CA GLU A 428 21.03 -16.05 11.26
C GLU A 428 22.25 -16.94 10.92
N GLY A 429 22.45 -18.02 11.70
CA GLY A 429 23.39 -19.09 11.35
C GLY A 429 24.57 -19.32 12.30
N GLU A 430 24.83 -18.46 13.29
CA GLU A 430 25.84 -18.74 14.33
C GLU A 430 25.24 -19.48 15.53
N ALA A 431 25.94 -20.51 16.02
CA ALA A 431 25.57 -21.22 17.24
C ALA A 431 25.71 -20.30 18.46
N LEU A 432 24.59 -19.75 18.90
CA LEU A 432 24.45 -18.88 20.06
C LEU A 432 24.99 -19.54 21.33
N ARG A 433 26.01 -18.91 21.94
CA ARG A 433 26.54 -19.30 23.25
C ARG A 433 25.90 -18.44 24.33
N MET A 434 25.18 -19.07 25.25
CA MET A 434 24.66 -18.41 26.44
C MET A 434 25.82 -18.00 27.37
N ASP A 435 25.69 -16.86 28.03
CA ASP A 435 26.66 -16.41 29.03
C ASP A 435 26.43 -17.15 30.36
N ARG A 436 27.46 -17.21 31.22
CA ARG A 436 27.35 -17.72 32.59
C ARG A 436 27.08 -16.58 33.55
N LEU A 437 26.17 -16.80 34.51
CA LEU A 437 25.86 -15.82 35.54
C LEU A 437 27.11 -15.54 36.41
N GLY A 438 27.52 -14.28 36.53
CA GLY A 438 28.76 -13.89 37.23
C GLY A 438 30.06 -14.11 36.46
N GLY A 439 30.00 -14.55 35.20
CA GLY A 439 31.17 -14.69 34.33
C GLY A 439 31.75 -13.35 33.84
N THR A 440 33.02 -13.34 33.43
CA THR A 440 33.69 -12.15 32.88
C THR A 440 33.58 -12.02 31.35
N SER A 441 32.98 -13.01 30.67
CA SER A 441 32.82 -13.03 29.19
C SER A 441 32.01 -11.83 28.69
N TRP A 442 30.88 -11.57 29.33
CA TRP A 442 29.99 -10.47 28.98
C TRP A 442 30.67 -9.11 29.21
N ALA A 443 31.32 -8.92 30.36
CA ALA A 443 32.04 -7.70 30.68
C ALA A 443 33.19 -7.42 29.68
N ARG A 444 33.97 -8.44 29.32
CA ARG A 444 35.05 -8.31 28.30
C ARG A 444 34.50 -8.01 26.90
N THR A 445 33.40 -8.65 26.52
CA THR A 445 32.75 -8.42 25.23
C THR A 445 32.20 -6.99 25.17
N THR A 446 31.52 -6.55 26.23
CA THR A 446 31.00 -5.18 26.37
C THR A 446 32.13 -4.15 26.33
N ALA A 447 33.25 -4.38 27.02
CA ALA A 447 34.41 -3.48 26.99
C ALA A 447 35.03 -3.38 25.59
N ARG A 448 35.20 -4.50 24.89
CA ARG A 448 35.72 -4.51 23.51
C ARG A 448 34.80 -3.79 22.54
N VAL A 449 33.49 -4.04 22.64
CA VAL A 449 32.48 -3.36 21.81
C VAL A 449 32.46 -1.87 22.12
N LYS A 450 32.55 -1.47 23.39
CA LYS A 450 32.64 -0.08 23.82
C LYS A 450 33.85 0.62 23.19
N GLN A 451 35.04 0.01 23.24
CA GLN A 451 36.23 0.56 22.59
C GLN A 451 36.04 0.73 21.07
N GLY A 452 35.46 -0.27 20.39
CA GLY A 452 35.18 -0.15 18.95
C GLY A 452 34.11 0.92 18.61
N ILE A 453 33.20 1.20 19.55
CA ILE A 453 32.25 2.31 19.43
C ILE A 453 32.95 3.66 19.63
N GLU A 454 33.87 3.77 20.58
CA GLU A 454 34.67 4.98 20.82
C GLU A 454 35.56 5.33 19.62
N GLU A 455 36.28 4.35 19.05
CA GLU A 455 37.11 4.53 17.84
C GLU A 455 36.24 5.01 16.65
N MET A 456 35.07 4.40 16.47
CA MET A 456 34.12 4.85 15.44
C MET A 456 33.61 6.27 15.70
N ALA A 457 33.25 6.60 16.95
CA ALA A 457 32.75 7.92 17.30
C ALA A 457 33.81 8.99 17.00
N GLN A 458 35.08 8.70 17.27
CA GLN A 458 36.19 9.59 16.93
C GLN A 458 36.31 9.82 15.42
N GLU A 459 36.31 8.76 14.60
CA GLU A 459 36.33 8.90 13.13
C GLU A 459 35.17 9.77 12.61
N LEU A 460 34.00 9.64 13.23
CA LEU A 460 32.81 10.41 12.84
C LEU A 460 32.94 11.88 13.25
N VAL A 461 33.37 12.17 14.47
CA VAL A 461 33.58 13.55 14.92
C VAL A 461 34.60 14.25 14.03
N GLU A 462 35.68 13.58 13.64
CA GLU A 462 36.65 14.12 12.69
C GLU A 462 36.03 14.40 11.31
N LEU A 463 35.17 13.51 10.80
CA LEU A 463 34.46 13.73 9.55
C LEU A 463 33.52 14.95 9.62
N TYR A 464 32.76 15.11 10.70
CA TYR A 464 31.82 16.23 10.86
C TYR A 464 32.50 17.56 11.19
N ALA A 465 33.59 17.54 11.97
CA ALA A 465 34.41 18.72 12.20
C ALA A 465 35.00 19.26 10.89
N ASN A 466 35.48 18.36 10.01
CA ASN A 466 35.95 18.75 8.68
C ASN A 466 34.83 19.33 7.79
N ARG A 467 33.58 18.87 7.95
CA ARG A 467 32.42 19.40 7.20
C ARG A 467 31.97 20.77 7.70
N GLU A 468 32.08 21.06 9.00
CA GLU A 468 31.68 22.36 9.55
C GLU A 468 32.54 23.52 9.02
N VAL A 469 33.78 23.24 8.64
CA VAL A 469 34.74 24.22 8.13
C VAL A 469 34.56 24.45 6.61
N ILE A 470 33.88 23.53 5.91
CA ILE A 470 33.69 23.61 4.46
C ILE A 470 32.38 24.34 4.17
N HIS A 471 32.48 25.48 3.48
CA HIS A 471 31.34 26.20 2.94
C HIS A 471 31.22 25.92 1.45
N ARG A 472 30.00 25.60 0.99
CA ARG A 472 29.65 25.46 -0.42
C ARG A 472 28.66 26.54 -0.83
N THR A 473 28.50 26.74 -2.14
CA THR A 473 27.40 27.55 -2.66
C THR A 473 26.07 26.87 -2.32
N GLU A 474 25.13 27.63 -1.77
CA GLU A 474 23.77 27.18 -1.43
C GLU A 474 22.97 26.86 -2.70
N TYR A 475 21.95 25.99 -2.58
CA TYR A 475 20.95 25.86 -3.65
C TYR A 475 19.93 27.00 -3.55
N GLY A 476 19.38 27.45 -4.69
CA GLY A 476 18.36 28.48 -4.78
C GLY A 476 16.99 28.02 -4.25
N MET A 477 16.10 28.99 -4.02
CA MET A 477 14.70 28.70 -3.68
C MET A 477 13.99 27.99 -4.83
N ASP A 478 12.95 27.23 -4.49
CA ASP A 478 12.17 26.49 -5.48
C ASP A 478 11.53 27.43 -6.51
N SER A 479 11.67 27.06 -7.79
CA SER A 479 11.07 27.79 -8.91
C SER A 479 9.72 27.19 -9.32
N THR A 480 9.05 27.85 -10.28
CA THR A 480 7.86 27.30 -10.95
C THR A 480 8.12 25.94 -11.61
N LEU A 481 9.33 25.69 -12.15
CA LEU A 481 9.68 24.39 -12.72
C LEU A 481 9.77 23.30 -11.65
N THR A 482 10.26 23.63 -10.45
CA THR A 482 10.26 22.70 -9.32
C THR A 482 8.83 22.37 -8.90
N HIS A 483 7.92 23.35 -8.83
CA HIS A 483 6.51 23.08 -8.54
C HIS A 483 5.81 22.28 -9.65
N GLU A 484 6.10 22.54 -10.93
CA GLU A 484 5.64 21.71 -12.05
C GLU A 484 6.12 20.26 -11.91
N PHE A 485 7.40 20.08 -11.55
CA PHE A 485 7.97 18.75 -11.31
C PHE A 485 7.21 18.04 -10.19
N GLU A 486 6.97 18.68 -9.06
CA GLU A 486 6.26 18.08 -7.92
C GLU A 486 4.79 17.78 -8.23
N ALA A 487 4.08 18.70 -8.88
CA ALA A 487 2.68 18.52 -9.28
C ALA A 487 2.50 17.39 -10.31
N ALA A 488 3.54 17.11 -11.12
CA ALA A 488 3.54 16.00 -12.06
C ALA A 488 3.67 14.62 -11.38
N PHE A 489 3.94 14.52 -10.09
CA PHE A 489 3.95 13.24 -9.37
C PHE A 489 2.56 12.59 -9.39
N GLU A 490 2.49 11.25 -9.49
CA GLU A 490 1.23 10.51 -9.72
C GLU A 490 0.58 9.92 -8.47
N TYR A 491 1.33 9.90 -7.37
CA TYR A 491 0.83 9.41 -6.08
C TYR A 491 0.66 10.57 -5.12
N GLU A 492 -0.24 10.40 -4.16
CA GLU A 492 -0.31 11.30 -3.02
C GLU A 492 0.83 10.98 -2.06
N GLU A 493 1.65 11.98 -1.79
CA GLU A 493 2.76 11.87 -0.86
C GLU A 493 2.26 11.70 0.56
N THR A 494 2.93 10.84 1.33
CA THR A 494 2.65 10.69 2.75
C THR A 494 3.21 11.89 3.52
N PRO A 495 2.69 12.19 4.73
CA PRO A 495 3.25 13.26 5.57
C PRO A 495 4.76 13.08 5.82
N ASP A 496 5.20 11.83 6.03
CA ASP A 496 6.63 11.55 6.24
C ASP A 496 7.48 11.79 4.98
N GLN A 497 6.92 11.52 3.79
CA GLN A 497 7.60 11.86 2.52
C GLN A 497 7.74 13.37 2.36
N LEU A 498 6.68 14.13 2.65
CA LEU A 498 6.70 15.60 2.57
C LEU A 498 7.72 16.19 3.55
N HIS A 499 7.72 15.74 4.80
CA HIS A 499 8.74 16.15 5.78
C HIS A 499 10.16 15.80 5.33
N ALA A 500 10.39 14.60 4.78
CA ALA A 500 11.70 14.21 4.27
C ALA A 500 12.15 15.10 3.10
N VAL A 501 11.24 15.48 2.21
CA VAL A 501 11.53 16.41 1.10
C VAL A 501 11.87 17.80 1.63
N GLU A 502 11.10 18.33 2.58
CA GLU A 502 11.34 19.64 3.20
C GLU A 502 12.68 19.69 3.94
N ASP A 503 13.01 18.64 4.69
CA ASP A 503 14.28 18.48 5.37
C ASP A 503 15.47 18.51 4.38
N ILE A 504 15.37 17.75 3.28
CA ILE A 504 16.40 17.73 2.24
C ILE A 504 16.55 19.10 1.58
N LYS A 505 15.44 19.75 1.23
CA LYS A 505 15.47 21.09 0.62
C LYS A 505 16.15 22.10 1.55
N ARG A 506 15.84 22.07 2.84
CA ARG A 506 16.46 22.93 3.86
C ARG A 506 17.95 22.69 3.97
N ASP A 507 18.39 21.44 3.96
CA ASP A 507 19.82 21.11 4.00
C ASP A 507 20.53 21.53 2.70
N MET A 508 19.86 21.40 1.56
CA MET A 508 20.34 21.88 0.27
C MET A 508 20.47 23.42 0.23
N GLU A 509 19.53 24.15 0.83
CA GLU A 509 19.59 25.61 0.92
C GLU A 509 20.58 26.12 1.98
N SER A 510 21.14 25.23 2.80
CA SER A 510 22.16 25.56 3.80
C SER A 510 23.56 25.68 3.18
N PRO A 511 24.44 26.57 3.70
CA PRO A 511 25.83 26.68 3.24
C PRO A 511 26.69 25.47 3.62
N LYS A 512 26.18 24.61 4.52
CA LYS A 512 26.85 23.37 4.92
C LYS A 512 26.52 22.26 3.90
N PRO A 513 27.48 21.41 3.51
CA PRO A 513 27.20 20.20 2.75
C PRO A 513 26.24 19.28 3.51
N MET A 514 25.20 18.77 2.86
CA MET A 514 24.23 17.81 3.39
C MET A 514 24.85 16.41 3.51
N ASP A 515 24.58 15.70 4.62
CA ASP A 515 24.79 14.24 4.76
C ASP A 515 23.58 13.62 5.45
N ARG A 516 22.52 13.40 4.66
CA ARG A 516 21.24 12.91 5.15
C ARG A 516 21.02 11.45 4.81
N LEU A 517 20.49 10.71 5.78
CA LEU A 517 19.98 9.36 5.60
C LEU A 517 18.44 9.39 5.54
N VAL A 518 17.87 8.82 4.48
CA VAL A 518 16.44 8.56 4.36
C VAL A 518 16.19 7.07 4.54
N CYS A 519 15.49 6.74 5.62
CA CYS A 519 15.11 5.38 5.95
C CYS A 519 13.62 5.19 5.68
N GLY A 520 13.23 4.05 5.11
CA GLY A 520 11.82 3.68 4.97
C GLY A 520 11.72 2.38 4.18
N ASP A 521 10.67 1.59 4.35
CA ASP A 521 10.59 0.26 3.73
C ASP A 521 10.62 0.31 2.18
N VAL A 522 10.93 -0.82 1.54
CA VAL A 522 10.94 -0.95 0.07
C VAL A 522 9.60 -0.49 -0.47
N GLY A 523 9.57 0.46 -1.42
CA GLY A 523 8.31 0.96 -2.00
C GLY A 523 7.60 2.04 -1.17
N TYR A 524 8.23 2.61 -0.14
CA TYR A 524 7.71 3.78 0.58
C TYR A 524 8.08 5.11 -0.11
N GLY A 525 8.35 5.09 -1.41
CA GLY A 525 8.61 6.30 -2.20
C GLY A 525 9.96 7.00 -1.96
N LYS A 526 10.96 6.34 -1.35
CA LYS A 526 12.33 6.88 -1.18
C LYS A 526 12.92 7.42 -2.49
N THR A 527 12.66 6.74 -3.59
CA THR A 527 13.14 7.14 -4.92
C THR A 527 12.56 8.48 -5.37
N GLU A 528 11.28 8.78 -5.07
CA GLU A 528 10.68 10.08 -5.42
C GLU A 528 11.33 11.22 -4.62
N VAL A 529 11.56 11.01 -3.33
CA VAL A 529 12.28 11.98 -2.47
C VAL A 529 13.67 12.29 -3.06
N ALA A 530 14.37 11.26 -3.54
CA ALA A 530 15.67 11.41 -4.17
C ALA A 530 15.61 12.11 -5.54
N MET A 531 14.56 11.84 -6.34
CA MET A 531 14.35 12.51 -7.62
C MET A 531 14.08 14.01 -7.46
N ARG A 532 13.35 14.43 -6.41
CA ARG A 532 13.13 15.85 -6.12
C ARG A 532 14.42 16.57 -5.74
N ALA A 533 15.24 15.93 -4.89
CA ALA A 533 16.57 16.43 -4.57
C ALA A 533 17.45 16.55 -5.83
N ALA A 534 17.42 15.54 -6.69
CA ALA A 534 18.14 15.56 -7.96
C ALA A 534 17.65 16.68 -8.88
N PHE A 535 16.33 16.89 -8.98
CA PHE A 535 15.76 17.94 -9.83
C PHE A 535 16.19 19.33 -9.38
N LYS A 536 16.12 19.64 -8.07
CA LYS A 536 16.61 20.90 -7.49
C LYS A 536 18.10 21.12 -7.79
N ALA A 537 18.92 20.06 -7.72
CA ALA A 537 20.34 20.17 -8.05
C ALA A 537 20.59 20.46 -9.54
N VAL A 538 19.81 19.83 -10.43
CA VAL A 538 19.89 20.05 -11.88
C VAL A 538 19.45 21.46 -12.26
N GLU A 539 18.38 21.97 -11.65
CA GLU A 539 17.88 23.33 -11.87
C GLU A 539 18.96 24.39 -11.56
N ASP A 540 19.76 24.15 -10.52
CA ASP A 540 20.91 25.00 -10.15
C ASP A 540 22.20 24.68 -10.93
N ASN A 541 22.08 24.03 -12.09
CA ASN A 541 23.19 23.68 -12.97
C ASN A 541 24.27 22.83 -12.30
N ARG A 542 23.87 21.92 -11.40
CA ARG A 542 24.77 20.95 -10.77
C ARG A 542 24.44 19.54 -11.23
N GLN A 543 25.50 18.77 -11.46
CA GLN A 543 25.40 17.37 -11.86
C GLN A 543 25.07 16.48 -10.65
N VAL A 544 24.31 15.43 -10.90
CA VAL A 544 23.87 14.46 -9.90
C VAL A 544 24.43 13.08 -10.23
N ALA A 545 25.00 12.40 -9.25
CA ALA A 545 25.44 11.02 -9.36
C ALA A 545 24.56 10.11 -8.50
N VAL A 546 23.91 9.11 -9.12
CA VAL A 546 23.10 8.10 -8.42
C VAL A 546 23.85 6.77 -8.42
N LEU A 547 24.33 6.36 -7.23
CA LEU A 547 25.07 5.13 -7.02
C LEU A 547 24.15 4.03 -6.50
N VAL A 548 24.15 2.91 -7.21
CA VAL A 548 23.33 1.74 -6.89
C VAL A 548 24.18 0.46 -6.89
N PRO A 549 23.80 -0.59 -6.15
CA PRO A 549 24.70 -1.72 -5.93
C PRO A 549 24.75 -2.71 -7.11
N THR A 550 23.67 -2.81 -7.90
CA THR A 550 23.56 -3.79 -9.00
C THR A 550 23.23 -3.11 -10.32
N THR A 551 23.57 -3.77 -11.43
CA THR A 551 23.24 -3.28 -12.78
C THR A 551 21.74 -3.29 -13.07
N LEU A 552 20.98 -4.20 -12.45
CA LEU A 552 19.53 -4.23 -12.56
C LEU A 552 18.89 -3.01 -11.90
N LEU A 553 19.34 -2.66 -10.68
CA LEU A 553 18.88 -1.44 -10.02
C LEU A 553 19.31 -0.19 -10.80
N ALA A 554 20.48 -0.21 -11.44
CA ALA A 554 20.92 0.91 -12.30
C ALA A 554 19.97 1.12 -13.48
N GLN A 555 19.56 0.03 -14.13
CA GLN A 555 18.58 0.07 -15.21
C GLN A 555 17.22 0.57 -14.71
N GLN A 556 16.73 0.03 -13.60
CA GLN A 556 15.44 0.43 -13.02
C GLN A 556 15.42 1.92 -12.65
N HIS A 557 16.46 2.41 -11.96
CA HIS A 557 16.58 3.83 -11.63
C HIS A 557 16.72 4.67 -12.91
N TYR A 558 17.49 4.22 -13.90
CA TYR A 558 17.61 4.93 -15.18
C TYR A 558 16.26 5.08 -15.88
N GLU A 559 15.47 4.01 -15.98
CA GLU A 559 14.13 4.06 -16.59
C GLU A 559 13.21 5.01 -15.82
N ASN A 560 13.18 4.90 -14.49
CA ASN A 560 12.34 5.76 -13.66
C ASN A 560 12.74 7.24 -13.78
N PHE A 561 14.04 7.56 -13.70
CA PHE A 561 14.52 8.94 -13.82
C PHE A 561 14.31 9.46 -15.24
N ALA A 562 14.62 8.69 -16.27
CA ALA A 562 14.42 9.11 -17.66
C ALA A 562 12.95 9.40 -17.95
N GLN A 563 12.03 8.59 -17.43
CA GLN A 563 10.59 8.83 -17.56
C GLN A 563 10.14 10.06 -16.77
N ARG A 564 10.59 10.21 -15.52
CA ARG A 564 10.21 11.32 -14.63
C ARG A 564 10.73 12.68 -15.11
N PHE A 565 11.92 12.71 -15.70
CA PHE A 565 12.59 13.92 -16.19
C PHE A 565 12.26 14.25 -17.66
N ALA A 566 11.59 13.35 -18.40
CA ALA A 566 11.31 13.54 -19.83
C ALA A 566 10.61 14.86 -20.21
N PRO A 567 9.67 15.42 -19.41
CA PRO A 567 9.04 16.72 -19.72
C PRO A 567 9.96 17.94 -19.52
N PHE A 568 11.14 17.73 -18.91
CA PHE A 568 12.05 18.77 -18.46
C PHE A 568 13.35 18.76 -19.27
N PRO A 569 14.04 19.89 -19.41
CA PRO A 569 15.28 20.00 -20.19
C PRO A 569 16.48 19.44 -19.40
N ALA A 570 16.41 18.18 -18.99
CA ALA A 570 17.44 17.51 -18.20
C ALA A 570 17.86 16.19 -18.86
N ARG A 571 19.17 15.99 -19.03
CA ARG A 571 19.72 14.79 -19.65
C ARG A 571 20.13 13.76 -18.59
N VAL A 572 19.39 12.66 -18.55
CA VAL A 572 19.70 11.48 -17.74
C VAL A 572 20.52 10.48 -18.55
N ALA A 573 21.61 9.98 -17.99
CA ALA A 573 22.43 8.92 -18.57
C ALA A 573 22.67 7.78 -17.58
N MET A 574 22.98 6.59 -18.11
CA MET A 574 23.40 5.44 -17.30
C MET A 574 24.89 5.13 -17.53
N LEU A 575 25.55 4.58 -16.51
CA LEU A 575 26.86 3.91 -16.58
C LEU A 575 26.78 2.53 -15.94
N SER A 576 26.59 1.50 -16.77
CA SER A 576 26.49 0.11 -16.33
C SER A 576 27.22 -0.87 -17.25
N ARG A 577 27.30 -2.15 -16.85
CA ARG A 577 27.88 -3.21 -17.68
C ARG A 577 27.02 -3.57 -18.91
N PHE A 578 25.77 -3.11 -18.97
CA PHE A 578 24.89 -3.38 -20.09
C PHE A 578 25.12 -2.46 -21.29
N GLN A 579 25.95 -1.41 -21.13
CA GLN A 579 26.31 -0.50 -22.22
C GLN A 579 27.58 -0.94 -22.93
N THR A 580 27.65 -0.63 -24.21
CA THR A 580 28.83 -0.85 -25.04
C THR A 580 29.97 0.11 -24.65
N ALA A 581 31.22 -0.26 -24.98
CA ALA A 581 32.37 0.60 -24.73
C ALA A 581 32.25 1.99 -25.40
N LYS A 582 31.62 2.05 -26.58
CA LYS A 582 31.37 3.30 -27.31
C LYS A 582 30.41 4.21 -26.54
N GLU A 583 29.31 3.66 -26.01
CA GLU A 583 28.33 4.40 -25.21
C GLU A 583 28.95 4.89 -23.90
N ILE A 584 29.71 4.04 -23.21
CA ILE A 584 30.41 4.43 -21.97
C ILE A 584 31.36 5.61 -22.24
N MET A 585 32.17 5.54 -23.29
CA MET A 585 33.08 6.63 -23.65
C MET A 585 32.34 7.92 -24.02
N ALA A 586 31.17 7.82 -24.65
CA ALA A 586 30.34 8.99 -24.95
C ALA A 586 29.79 9.62 -23.66
N VAL A 587 29.22 8.81 -22.75
CA VAL A 587 28.70 9.30 -21.47
C VAL A 587 29.80 9.94 -20.62
N LEU A 588 31.00 9.35 -20.53
CA LEU A 588 32.11 9.93 -19.77
C LEU A 588 32.55 11.29 -20.33
N ARG A 589 32.64 11.41 -21.66
CA ARG A 589 32.95 12.69 -22.33
C ARG A 589 31.89 13.74 -22.05
N ASP A 590 30.63 13.35 -22.18
CA ASP A 590 29.49 14.24 -22.01
C ASP A 590 29.31 14.68 -20.55
N LEU A 591 29.68 13.81 -19.59
CA LEU A 591 29.74 14.10 -18.17
C LEU A 591 30.83 15.12 -17.83
N ALA A 592 32.04 14.92 -18.37
CA ALA A 592 33.15 15.86 -18.21
C ALA A 592 32.87 17.22 -18.89
N ALA A 593 32.12 17.23 -19.99
CA ALA A 593 31.66 18.45 -20.65
C ALA A 593 30.53 19.18 -19.89
N GLY A 594 29.83 18.48 -18.99
CA GLY A 594 28.66 19.00 -18.26
C GLY A 594 27.37 19.00 -19.07
N THR A 595 27.26 18.14 -20.10
CA THR A 595 26.03 18.00 -20.91
C THR A 595 25.10 16.90 -20.40
N VAL A 596 25.58 16.06 -19.47
CA VAL A 596 24.79 15.07 -18.72
C VAL A 596 24.55 15.64 -17.33
N ASP A 597 23.29 15.80 -16.96
CA ASP A 597 22.88 16.40 -15.70
C ASP A 597 22.76 15.35 -14.59
N VAL A 598 22.21 14.17 -14.92
CA VAL A 598 22.06 13.05 -13.99
C VAL A 598 22.73 11.81 -14.56
N VAL A 599 23.65 11.21 -13.81
CA VAL A 599 24.26 9.92 -14.16
C VAL A 599 23.94 8.86 -13.13
N ILE A 600 23.38 7.74 -13.59
CA ILE A 600 22.97 6.62 -12.76
C ILE A 600 23.90 5.45 -13.04
N GLY A 601 24.50 4.86 -12.02
CA GLY A 601 25.48 3.82 -12.25
C GLY A 601 25.85 3.02 -11.02
N THR A 602 26.57 1.93 -11.29
CA THR A 602 27.09 1.08 -10.23
C THR A 602 28.37 1.66 -9.63
N HIS A 603 29.15 0.85 -8.91
CA HIS A 603 30.52 1.16 -8.51
C HIS A 603 31.43 1.65 -9.66
N ARG A 604 31.04 1.48 -10.93
CA ARG A 604 31.70 2.09 -12.10
C ARG A 604 31.87 3.62 -11.96
N LEU A 605 30.92 4.30 -11.32
CA LEU A 605 30.98 5.75 -11.07
C LEU A 605 32.11 6.17 -10.13
N LEU A 606 32.64 5.25 -9.33
CA LEU A 606 33.70 5.52 -8.35
C LEU A 606 35.11 5.32 -8.92
N GLN A 607 35.23 4.97 -10.20
CA GLN A 607 36.52 4.78 -10.86
C GLN A 607 37.19 6.13 -11.17
N LYS A 608 38.51 6.12 -11.28
CA LYS A 608 39.33 7.35 -11.39
C LYS A 608 39.13 8.11 -12.71
N ASP A 609 38.63 7.44 -13.73
CA ASP A 609 38.40 7.99 -15.06
C ASP A 609 37.03 8.68 -15.20
N VAL A 610 36.23 8.73 -14.13
CA VAL A 610 34.95 9.43 -14.09
C VAL A 610 35.20 10.85 -13.56
N GLU A 611 35.08 11.83 -14.45
CA GLU A 611 35.25 13.24 -14.15
C GLU A 611 33.92 13.98 -14.32
N PHE A 612 33.60 14.82 -13.33
CA PHE A 612 32.42 15.68 -13.33
C PHE A 612 32.86 17.12 -13.52
N ARG A 613 32.10 17.89 -14.29
CA ARG A 613 32.31 19.34 -14.43
C ARG A 613 31.89 20.09 -13.17
N ASN A 614 30.74 19.76 -12.61
CA ASN A 614 30.17 20.42 -11.44
C ASN A 614 29.27 19.46 -10.64
N LEU A 615 29.87 18.49 -9.95
CA LEU A 615 29.12 17.54 -9.13
C LEU A 615 28.56 18.24 -7.88
N GLY A 616 27.23 18.30 -7.76
CA GLY A 616 26.55 18.94 -6.64
C GLY A 616 25.88 17.98 -5.66
N LEU A 617 25.40 16.84 -6.13
CA LEU A 617 24.66 15.88 -5.32
C LEU A 617 25.06 14.44 -5.63
N VAL A 618 25.25 13.64 -4.58
CA VAL A 618 25.47 12.20 -4.67
C VAL A 618 24.35 11.47 -3.93
N ILE A 619 23.57 10.68 -4.67
CA ILE A 619 22.51 9.82 -4.14
C ILE A 619 23.07 8.40 -4.06
N ILE A 620 22.97 7.76 -2.90
CA ILE A 620 23.47 6.40 -2.66
C ILE A 620 22.30 5.53 -2.23
N ASP A 621 21.94 4.53 -3.05
CA ASP A 621 20.90 3.57 -2.72
C ASP A 621 21.52 2.29 -2.14
N GLU A 622 21.03 1.86 -0.98
CA GLU A 622 21.45 0.66 -0.24
C GLU A 622 22.99 0.55 -0.06
N GLU A 623 23.55 1.53 0.67
CA GLU A 623 25.00 1.66 0.95
C GLU A 623 25.66 0.36 1.49
N GLN A 624 24.92 -0.51 2.17
CA GLN A 624 25.44 -1.74 2.77
C GLN A 624 26.11 -2.69 1.77
N TRP A 625 25.68 -2.68 0.50
CA TRP A 625 26.18 -3.59 -0.52
C TRP A 625 27.50 -3.13 -1.16
N PHE A 626 28.02 -1.96 -0.79
CA PHE A 626 29.29 -1.46 -1.30
C PHE A 626 30.48 -2.00 -0.50
N GLY A 627 31.50 -2.49 -1.20
CA GLY A 627 32.74 -2.98 -0.60
C GLY A 627 33.60 -1.88 0.06
N VAL A 628 34.58 -2.29 0.87
CA VAL A 628 35.43 -1.39 1.68
C VAL A 628 36.10 -0.30 0.84
N ARG A 629 36.69 -0.66 -0.30
CA ARG A 629 37.38 0.29 -1.20
C ARG A 629 36.41 1.34 -1.78
N HIS A 630 35.17 0.97 -2.04
CA HIS A 630 34.14 1.91 -2.52
C HIS A 630 33.75 2.89 -1.41
N LYS A 631 33.60 2.39 -0.18
CA LYS A 631 33.26 3.21 1.00
C LYS A 631 34.32 4.26 1.30
N GLU A 632 35.61 3.97 1.12
CA GLU A 632 36.68 4.96 1.26
C GLU A 632 36.57 6.10 0.22
N ARG A 633 36.23 5.78 -1.03
CA ARG A 633 35.99 6.83 -2.05
C ARG A 633 34.74 7.65 -1.74
N LEU A 634 33.69 7.01 -1.21
CA LEU A 634 32.48 7.71 -0.78
C LEU A 634 32.73 8.64 0.41
N LYS A 635 33.58 8.26 1.37
CA LYS A 635 34.03 9.15 2.47
C LYS A 635 34.66 10.44 1.95
N GLN A 636 35.49 10.34 0.90
CA GLN A 636 36.10 11.51 0.26
C GLN A 636 35.08 12.40 -0.47
N LEU A 637 34.06 11.81 -1.10
CA LEU A 637 33.00 12.59 -1.74
C LEU A 637 32.10 13.28 -0.72
N ARG A 638 31.83 12.62 0.42
CA ARG A 638 31.05 13.18 1.51
C ARG A 638 31.63 14.51 1.99
N THR A 639 32.94 14.68 2.07
CA THR A 639 33.49 15.94 2.60
C THR A 639 33.24 17.15 1.72
N GLN A 640 32.97 16.99 0.42
CA GLN A 640 32.93 18.10 -0.54
C GLN A 640 31.56 18.34 -1.16
N VAL A 641 30.70 17.33 -1.20
CA VAL A 641 29.44 17.32 -1.97
C VAL A 641 28.28 16.93 -1.06
N ASP A 642 27.07 17.38 -1.40
CA ASP A 642 25.84 16.93 -0.76
C ASP A 642 25.64 15.43 -1.00
N VAL A 643 25.35 14.70 0.08
CA VAL A 643 25.14 13.25 0.01
C VAL A 643 23.78 12.89 0.61
N LEU A 644 22.99 12.20 -0.19
CA LEU A 644 21.71 11.62 0.21
C LEU A 644 21.83 10.10 0.17
N THR A 645 21.72 9.43 1.32
CA THR A 645 21.71 7.97 1.39
C THR A 645 20.29 7.46 1.57
N LEU A 646 19.87 6.49 0.76
CA LEU A 646 18.58 5.82 0.83
C LEU A 646 18.78 4.39 1.35
N THR A 647 17.94 3.93 2.27
CA THR A 647 17.96 2.53 2.69
C THR A 647 16.58 2.01 3.08
N ALA A 648 16.31 0.74 2.76
CA ALA A 648 15.12 0.04 3.23
C ALA A 648 15.18 -0.32 4.72
N THR A 649 16.38 -0.69 5.20
CA THR A 649 16.56 -1.17 6.57
C THR A 649 17.55 -0.26 7.29
N PRO A 650 17.13 0.44 8.36
CA PRO A 650 18.07 1.24 9.13
C PRO A 650 19.10 0.28 9.77
N ILE A 651 20.34 0.33 9.28
CA ILE A 651 21.44 -0.45 9.86
C ILE A 651 21.60 0.02 11.31
N PRO A 652 21.59 -0.87 12.33
CA PRO A 652 21.56 -0.47 13.74
C PRO A 652 22.64 0.56 14.11
N ARG A 653 23.83 0.44 13.53
CA ARG A 653 24.97 1.36 13.70
C ARG A 653 24.70 2.73 13.09
N THR A 654 24.16 2.79 11.87
CA THR A 654 23.82 4.05 11.19
C THR A 654 22.61 4.73 11.84
N LEU A 655 21.64 3.95 12.33
CA LEU A 655 20.51 4.45 13.11
C LEU A 655 20.98 5.04 14.45
N GLN A 656 21.89 4.37 15.15
CA GLN A 656 22.44 4.87 16.42
C GLN A 656 23.18 6.21 16.24
N MET A 657 23.87 6.39 15.11
CA MET A 657 24.54 7.65 14.75
C MET A 657 23.57 8.79 14.44
N ALA A 658 22.48 8.47 13.75
CA ALA A 658 21.41 9.43 13.53
C ALA A 658 20.75 9.85 14.86
N MET A 659 20.48 8.87 15.73
CA MET A 659 19.89 9.10 17.04
C MET A 659 20.79 9.90 18.00
N SER A 660 22.11 9.94 17.77
CA SER A 660 23.04 10.78 18.54
C SER A 660 23.19 12.20 17.98
N GLY A 661 22.44 12.57 16.93
CA GLY A 661 22.50 13.89 16.28
C GLY A 661 23.79 14.12 15.47
N VAL A 662 24.56 13.06 15.22
CA VAL A 662 25.80 13.15 14.45
C VAL A 662 25.50 13.12 12.96
N ARG A 663 24.41 12.45 12.53
CA ARG A 663 23.98 12.37 11.13
C ARG A 663 22.50 12.74 11.02
N ASP A 664 22.14 13.55 10.04
CA ASP A 664 20.74 13.90 9.82
C ASP A 664 19.95 12.71 9.27
N LEU A 665 18.74 12.50 9.81
CA LEU A 665 17.88 11.35 9.50
C LEU A 665 16.46 11.82 9.25
N SER A 666 15.89 11.38 8.12
CA SER A 666 14.46 11.41 7.87
C SER A 666 13.94 9.98 7.78
N VAL A 667 12.88 9.67 8.54
CA VAL A 667 12.24 8.36 8.55
C VAL A 667 10.90 8.47 7.83
N ILE A 668 10.67 7.55 6.89
CA ILE A 668 9.42 7.37 6.16
C ILE A 668 8.82 6.05 6.64
N ASP A 669 7.92 6.14 7.62
CA ASP A 669 7.26 4.97 8.23
C ASP A 669 5.82 4.79 7.71
N THR A 670 5.24 5.86 7.16
CA THR A 670 3.90 5.83 6.58
C THR A 670 3.97 5.23 5.17
N PRO A 671 3.36 4.06 4.91
CA PRO A 671 3.29 3.50 3.58
C PRO A 671 2.39 4.35 2.66
N PRO A 672 2.69 4.41 1.35
CA PRO A 672 1.79 5.01 0.37
C PRO A 672 0.40 4.37 0.39
N THR A 673 -0.61 5.17 0.05
CA THR A 673 -2.02 4.73 0.00
C THR A 673 -2.20 3.50 -0.90
N GLY A 674 -2.87 2.48 -0.37
CA GLY A 674 -3.25 1.28 -1.11
C GLY A 674 -2.33 0.06 -0.92
N ARG A 675 -1.19 0.23 -0.25
CA ARG A 675 -0.31 -0.90 0.08
C ARG A 675 -0.94 -1.79 1.16
N LEU A 676 -1.27 -3.02 0.79
CA LEU A 676 -1.68 -4.06 1.75
C LEU A 676 -0.45 -4.58 2.50
N ALA A 677 -0.55 -4.77 3.81
CA ALA A 677 0.49 -5.48 4.56
C ALA A 677 0.61 -6.93 4.05
N ILE A 678 1.83 -7.41 3.83
CA ILE A 678 2.08 -8.80 3.44
C ILE A 678 1.75 -9.67 4.65
N ARG A 679 0.78 -10.58 4.50
CA ARG A 679 0.47 -11.57 5.54
C ARG A 679 1.52 -12.66 5.52
N SER A 680 2.36 -12.67 6.55
CA SER A 680 3.39 -13.68 6.75
C SER A 680 2.85 -14.78 7.67
N GLN A 681 2.95 -16.03 7.23
CA GLN A 681 2.64 -17.20 8.06
C GLN A 681 3.87 -18.09 8.18
N THR A 682 4.23 -18.43 9.42
CA THR A 682 5.31 -19.38 9.69
C THR A 682 4.70 -20.77 9.88
N LEU A 683 4.89 -21.63 8.88
CA LEU A 683 4.36 -23.00 8.87
C LEU A 683 5.49 -24.01 8.70
N ARG A 684 5.27 -25.24 9.19
CA ARG A 684 6.13 -26.37 8.80
C ARG A 684 5.90 -26.69 7.32
N PHE A 685 6.95 -27.14 6.63
CA PHE A 685 6.87 -27.49 5.22
C PHE A 685 5.75 -28.52 4.98
N ASN A 686 4.73 -28.13 4.22
CA ASN A 686 3.57 -28.95 3.90
C ASN A 686 3.22 -28.75 2.43
N GLN A 687 3.34 -29.82 1.63
CA GLN A 687 3.13 -29.77 0.19
C GLN A 687 1.70 -29.35 -0.20
N THR A 688 0.69 -29.76 0.58
CA THR A 688 -0.71 -29.41 0.33
C THR A 688 -0.93 -27.91 0.48
N VAL A 689 -0.45 -27.32 1.58
CA VAL A 689 -0.56 -25.88 1.84
C VAL A 689 0.20 -25.06 0.79
N ILE A 690 1.41 -25.49 0.42
CA ILE A 690 2.20 -24.82 -0.63
C ILE A 690 1.46 -24.86 -1.97
N ARG A 691 0.91 -26.02 -2.34
CA ARG A 691 0.13 -26.18 -3.57
C ARG A 691 -1.10 -25.28 -3.57
N GLU A 692 -1.84 -25.23 -2.46
CA GLU A 692 -3.01 -24.36 -2.29
C GLU A 692 -2.64 -22.88 -2.44
N ALA A 693 -1.55 -22.44 -1.80
CA ALA A 693 -1.06 -21.07 -1.93
C ALA A 693 -0.70 -20.73 -3.39
N ILE A 694 -0.04 -21.65 -4.10
CA ILE A 694 0.31 -21.47 -5.52
C ILE A 694 -0.96 -21.39 -6.39
N ILE A 695 -1.89 -22.34 -6.24
CA ILE A 695 -3.13 -22.37 -7.04
C ILE A 695 -3.97 -21.12 -6.77
N ARG A 696 -4.06 -20.68 -5.51
CA ARG A 696 -4.77 -19.45 -5.15
C ARG A 696 -4.17 -18.22 -5.85
N GLU A 697 -2.85 -18.11 -5.88
CA GLU A 697 -2.17 -16.99 -6.53
C GLU A 697 -2.33 -17.02 -8.05
N LEU A 698 -2.17 -18.19 -8.67
CA LEU A 698 -2.37 -18.36 -10.12
C LEU A 698 -3.83 -18.17 -10.53
N GLY A 699 -4.79 -18.59 -9.68
CA GLY A 699 -6.23 -18.42 -9.92
C GLY A 699 -6.68 -16.97 -10.01
N ARG A 700 -5.94 -16.04 -9.39
CA ARG A 700 -6.15 -14.59 -9.55
C ARG A 700 -5.25 -13.95 -10.62
N GLY A 701 -4.54 -14.76 -11.41
CA GLY A 701 -3.59 -14.31 -12.43
C GLY A 701 -2.28 -13.73 -11.87
N GLY A 702 -1.95 -14.01 -10.61
CA GLY A 702 -0.73 -13.55 -9.96
C GLY A 702 0.50 -14.42 -10.25
N GLN A 703 1.65 -14.01 -9.71
CA GLN A 703 2.92 -14.72 -9.82
C GLN A 703 3.39 -15.17 -8.43
N VAL A 704 4.09 -16.30 -8.34
CA VAL A 704 4.60 -16.85 -7.08
C VAL A 704 6.13 -16.85 -7.09
N PHE A 705 6.72 -16.31 -6.03
CA PHE A 705 8.15 -16.49 -5.74
C PHE A 705 8.33 -17.71 -4.82
N PHE A 706 8.99 -18.76 -5.32
CA PHE A 706 9.40 -19.91 -4.52
C PHE A 706 10.92 -19.87 -4.30
N VAL A 707 11.34 -19.54 -3.09
CA VAL A 707 12.77 -19.39 -2.76
C VAL A 707 13.36 -20.75 -2.37
N HIS A 708 14.25 -21.27 -3.21
CA HIS A 708 15.07 -22.44 -2.88
C HIS A 708 16.52 -22.00 -2.65
N ASN A 709 16.98 -22.12 -1.41
CA ASN A 709 18.32 -21.67 -0.98
C ASN A 709 19.46 -22.65 -1.33
N ARG A 710 19.21 -23.67 -2.15
CA ARG A 710 20.21 -24.59 -2.68
C ARG A 710 20.05 -24.62 -4.20
N VAL A 711 21.15 -24.34 -4.90
CA VAL A 711 21.24 -24.38 -6.36
C VAL A 711 21.47 -25.81 -6.81
#